data_AF-B4GPC8-F1
#
_entry.id   AF-B4GPC8-F1
#
_cell.length_a   1.000
_cell.length_b   1.000
_cell.length_c   1.000
_cell.angle_alpha   90.00
_cell.angle_beta   90.00
_cell.angle_gamma   90.00
#
_symmetry.space_group_name_H-M   'P 1'
#
loop_
_entity.id
_entity.type
_entity.pdbx_description
1 polymer ?
#
loop_
_entity_poly.entity_id
_entity_poly.type
_entity_poly.pdbx_seq_one_letter_code
_entity_poly.pdbx_strand_id
1 'polypeptide(L)'
;MVVSAALALPADDLTSDYAKSIIRHSKVADIKAMLKPDIAPCDDFYSHACGNWHRQNPAQLLNDITTDTFKLISKGFDRRLQSLLRSNELKTELEQKLQRFYLSCGLVHRDDVHYKLALENVYREYGEIPALAGDRWNASNFTWWQTVGQIQHKYGRQIVLAVDIMRDIQKQDARASSTCWRRPAPPKDLQQYFGLSAHHAKQTAEQLHALETRLMSSDSSSSSESIEDNLSLYTLAELEEKYGDHMNFTEFFALVLGPNNVPETLYIYDEPYLDNALSIVKSTPPSLLATYVLWQLMQDYLVDATPSTLPKWCVEKTKKYFGKLTDHAENVGKSRPLEHATLKVPYEILNKRFRSAQKIIDREVDQVMNVSRQVDKALDADPPILADVTKLMGNVAQKLQVLKRKAEESINDELSVTQICKRKLEHLKGIMPPNTGTGELWQGSVDQWKRIRLDRLVIEHLLRMGYYETAEELAARSDVRHLTNLDIFQNSREVEDDLANHSTTKCVLWCIDNKSKLRKINSTIDFSLRVQEFIELVRHNQRFEAVKHSRRYFPAYEKTQLNEICHVMSLLAYPADTEMEHYKKYMDPKRWQKLVLDFRHENYRLFQLSSTSVFSAAVQAGLSALKTPHCYTQTCRNLNCPVCQDDLNRIALKLPYSHCVQSRLICRVTGLPLNEHNQPMMLPNGQIFGQMALTDITKDDGTVTCPVTNTKFSNPKIEKVFVM
;
A
#
# COMPACT_ATOMS: atom_id res chain seq x y z
N MET A 1 -25.60 -25.38 -34.65
CA MET A 1 -25.28 -25.04 -33.25
C MET A 1 -24.30 -23.88 -33.26
N VAL A 2 -24.74 -22.73 -32.76
CA VAL A 2 -24.00 -21.46 -32.79
C VAL A 2 -22.83 -21.52 -31.79
N VAL A 3 -21.61 -21.33 -32.30
CA VAL A 3 -20.39 -21.19 -31.50
C VAL A 3 -20.36 -19.77 -30.93
N SER A 4 -20.56 -19.65 -29.62
CA SER A 4 -20.33 -18.40 -28.89
C SER A 4 -18.83 -18.23 -28.67
N ALA A 5 -18.21 -17.38 -29.48
CA ALA A 5 -16.85 -16.90 -29.26
C ALA A 5 -16.87 -15.93 -28.07
N ALA A 6 -16.63 -16.45 -26.86
CA ALA A 6 -16.25 -15.62 -25.73
C ALA A 6 -14.86 -15.04 -26.02
N LEU A 7 -14.81 -13.75 -26.38
CA LEU A 7 -13.59 -12.95 -26.39
C LEU A 7 -12.96 -13.02 -25.00
N ALA A 8 -11.96 -13.88 -24.85
CA ALA A 8 -11.09 -13.89 -23.68
C ALA A 8 -10.41 -12.52 -23.59
N LEU A 9 -10.67 -11.79 -22.50
CA LEU A 9 -9.88 -10.62 -22.14
C LEU A 9 -8.39 -11.04 -22.09
N PRO A 10 -7.48 -10.31 -22.75
CA PRO A 10 -6.08 -10.67 -22.77
C PRO A 10 -5.53 -10.69 -21.35
N ALA A 11 -4.79 -11.75 -21.02
CA ALA A 11 -4.11 -11.90 -19.74
C ALA A 11 -3.17 -10.71 -19.49
N ASP A 12 -3.13 -10.24 -18.25
CA ASP A 12 -2.33 -9.10 -17.80
C ASP A 12 -0.81 -9.40 -17.99
N ASP A 13 -0.26 -9.00 -19.13
CA ASP A 13 1.08 -9.35 -19.64
C ASP A 13 2.20 -8.44 -19.08
N LEU A 14 2.02 -7.83 -17.91
CA LEU A 14 3.01 -6.89 -17.33
C LEU A 14 4.32 -7.56 -16.87
N THR A 15 4.44 -8.89 -16.99
CA THR A 15 5.59 -9.67 -16.46
C THR A 15 6.51 -10.25 -17.54
N SER A 16 6.14 -10.19 -18.82
CA SER A 16 7.01 -10.63 -19.92
C SER A 16 8.24 -9.74 -20.07
N ASP A 17 9.33 -10.26 -20.62
CA ASP A 17 10.53 -9.45 -20.88
C ASP A 17 10.26 -8.35 -21.91
N TYR A 18 9.30 -8.58 -22.82
CA TYR A 18 8.79 -7.56 -23.72
C TYR A 18 8.06 -6.45 -22.96
N ALA A 19 7.15 -6.79 -22.04
CA ALA A 19 6.47 -5.80 -21.21
C ALA A 19 7.41 -5.07 -20.24
N LYS A 20 8.37 -5.77 -19.61
CA LYS A 20 9.42 -5.14 -18.79
C LYS A 20 10.28 -4.19 -19.62
N SER A 21 10.60 -4.59 -20.85
CA SER A 21 11.30 -3.72 -21.80
C SER A 21 10.45 -2.49 -22.12
N ILE A 22 9.17 -2.66 -22.44
CA ILE A 22 8.24 -1.55 -22.68
C ILE A 22 8.16 -0.62 -21.46
N ILE A 23 8.00 -1.15 -20.24
CA ILE A 23 7.96 -0.38 -19.00
C ILE A 23 9.26 0.39 -18.79
N ARG A 24 10.42 -0.24 -19.03
CA ARG A 24 11.72 0.41 -18.91
C ARG A 24 11.89 1.51 -19.96
N HIS A 25 11.56 1.25 -21.23
CA HIS A 25 11.63 2.22 -22.31
C HIS A 25 10.66 3.39 -22.08
N SER A 26 9.45 3.11 -21.64
CA SER A 26 8.46 4.10 -21.23
C SER A 26 9.01 4.94 -20.07
N LYS A 27 9.60 4.33 -19.04
CA LYS A 27 10.15 5.10 -17.91
C LYS A 27 11.37 5.94 -18.30
N VAL A 28 12.24 5.43 -19.16
CA VAL A 28 13.37 6.19 -19.71
C VAL A 28 12.88 7.36 -20.56
N ALA A 29 11.85 7.15 -21.39
CA ALA A 29 11.24 8.20 -22.18
C ALA A 29 10.61 9.28 -21.29
N ASP A 30 9.87 8.90 -20.25
CA ASP A 30 9.30 9.82 -19.26
C ASP A 30 10.39 10.65 -18.58
N ILE A 31 11.47 10.03 -18.12
CA ILE A 31 12.59 10.74 -17.48
C ILE A 31 13.21 11.72 -18.48
N LYS A 32 13.56 11.26 -19.68
CA LYS A 32 14.15 12.12 -20.73
C LYS A 32 13.25 13.29 -21.09
N ALA A 33 11.94 13.10 -21.10
CA ALA A 33 10.97 14.14 -21.39
C ALA A 33 10.95 15.26 -20.33
N MET A 34 11.37 14.99 -19.09
CA MET A 34 11.47 16.00 -18.02
C MET A 34 12.84 16.70 -17.98
N LEU A 35 13.91 16.02 -18.40
CA LEU A 35 15.28 16.54 -18.34
C LEU A 35 15.48 17.75 -19.27
N LYS A 36 16.24 18.74 -18.79
CA LYS A 36 16.81 19.87 -19.54
C LYS A 36 18.34 19.72 -19.59
N PRO A 37 18.88 18.98 -20.58
CA PRO A 37 20.30 18.64 -20.63
C PRO A 37 21.21 19.82 -20.98
N ASP A 38 20.65 20.96 -21.39
CA ASP A 38 21.35 22.24 -21.62
C ASP A 38 21.81 22.92 -20.32
N ILE A 39 21.30 22.48 -19.17
CA ILE A 39 21.73 22.95 -17.84
C ILE A 39 22.60 21.87 -17.21
N ALA A 40 23.77 22.21 -16.68
CA ALA A 40 24.61 21.21 -16.02
C ALA A 40 24.01 20.80 -14.65
N PRO A 41 23.98 19.51 -14.30
CA PRO A 41 23.36 19.03 -13.06
C PRO A 41 24.08 19.51 -11.79
N CYS A 42 25.36 19.87 -11.90
CA CYS A 42 26.15 20.37 -10.78
C CYS A 42 25.90 21.85 -10.48
N ASP A 43 25.33 22.58 -11.45
CA ASP A 43 25.05 24.02 -11.31
C ASP A 43 23.62 24.24 -10.80
N ASP A 44 22.64 23.55 -11.40
CA ASP A 44 21.24 23.58 -10.98
C ASP A 44 20.57 22.23 -11.29
N PHE A 45 20.61 21.33 -10.31
CA PHE A 45 20.05 19.99 -10.44
C PHE A 45 18.53 19.99 -10.65
N TYR A 46 17.81 20.95 -10.08
CA TYR A 46 16.36 21.06 -10.23
C TYR A 46 16.00 21.40 -11.67
N SER A 47 16.63 22.43 -12.24
CA SER A 47 16.37 22.83 -13.62
C SER A 47 16.88 21.80 -14.63
N HIS A 48 17.99 21.11 -14.33
CA HIS A 48 18.45 19.97 -15.14
C HIS A 48 17.45 18.81 -15.12
N ALA A 49 16.93 18.43 -13.95
CA ALA A 49 16.08 17.25 -13.80
C ALA A 49 14.63 17.49 -14.23
N CYS A 50 14.11 18.70 -14.01
CA CYS A 50 12.69 19.03 -14.14
C CYS A 50 12.40 20.21 -15.09
N GLY A 51 13.41 20.78 -15.74
CA GLY A 51 13.26 22.02 -16.52
C GLY A 51 12.26 21.93 -17.68
N ASN A 52 11.93 20.72 -18.17
CA ASN A 52 10.89 20.50 -19.18
C ASN A 52 9.51 20.10 -18.62
N TRP A 53 9.34 20.05 -17.30
CA TRP A 53 8.10 19.61 -16.64
C TRP A 53 6.85 20.32 -17.17
N HIS A 54 6.90 21.63 -17.32
CA HIS A 54 5.78 22.46 -17.81
C HIS A 54 5.28 22.08 -19.21
N ARG A 55 6.14 21.49 -20.05
CA ARG A 55 5.76 21.06 -21.42
C ARG A 55 4.89 19.80 -21.40
N GLN A 56 5.19 18.90 -20.46
CA GLN A 56 4.52 17.60 -20.34
C GLN A 56 3.37 17.64 -19.33
N ASN A 57 3.46 18.53 -18.35
CA ASN A 57 2.46 18.73 -17.29
C ASN A 57 2.03 20.21 -17.21
N PRO A 58 1.45 20.76 -18.28
CA PRO A 58 1.04 22.16 -18.34
C PRO A 58 -0.13 22.44 -17.38
N ALA A 59 0.13 23.18 -16.30
CA ALA A 59 -0.87 23.51 -15.28
C ALA A 59 -2.09 24.24 -15.86
N GLN A 60 -1.85 25.21 -16.77
CA GLN A 60 -2.91 25.98 -17.43
C GLN A 60 -3.84 25.11 -18.29
N LEU A 61 -3.29 24.18 -19.07
CA LEU A 61 -4.10 23.27 -19.91
C LEU A 61 -4.86 22.24 -19.07
N LEU A 62 -4.36 21.92 -17.87
CA LEU A 62 -4.99 20.98 -16.95
C LEU A 62 -5.96 21.67 -15.97
N ASN A 63 -6.15 22.99 -16.06
CA ASN A 63 -6.89 23.81 -15.10
C ASN A 63 -6.46 23.61 -13.64
N ASP A 64 -5.17 23.37 -13.42
CA ASP A 64 -4.58 23.29 -12.08
C ASP A 64 -3.81 24.59 -11.77
N ILE A 65 -3.83 25.03 -10.51
CA ILE A 65 -3.00 26.17 -10.04
C ILE A 65 -1.49 25.83 -10.15
N THR A 66 -1.14 24.58 -9.88
CA THR A 66 0.22 24.04 -10.00
C THR A 66 0.15 22.56 -10.40
N THR A 67 1.19 22.06 -11.06
CA THR A 67 1.36 20.63 -11.35
C THR A 67 2.64 20.12 -10.72
N ASP A 68 2.54 18.98 -10.04
CA ASP A 68 3.68 18.30 -9.42
C ASP A 68 3.46 16.78 -9.44
N THR A 69 4.48 16.04 -9.04
CA THR A 69 4.44 14.57 -9.07
C THR A 69 3.40 13.99 -8.10
N PHE A 70 3.18 14.64 -6.95
CA PHE A 70 2.17 14.20 -5.99
C PHE A 70 0.76 14.39 -6.53
N LYS A 71 0.48 15.50 -7.22
CA LYS A 71 -0.80 15.71 -7.90
C LYS A 71 -1.06 14.69 -9.00
N LEU A 72 -0.05 14.31 -9.78
CA LEU A 72 -0.18 13.25 -10.78
C LEU A 72 -0.51 11.90 -10.14
N ILE A 73 0.18 11.56 -9.06
CA ILE A 73 -0.06 10.33 -8.30
C ILE A 73 -1.46 10.35 -7.68
N SER A 74 -1.86 11.44 -7.03
CA SER A 74 -3.21 11.60 -6.46
C SER A 74 -4.28 11.44 -7.53
N LYS A 75 -4.13 12.07 -8.70
CA LYS A 75 -5.06 11.90 -9.83
C LYS A 75 -5.12 10.45 -10.31
N GLY A 76 -4.00 9.71 -10.26
CA GLY A 76 -3.95 8.28 -10.54
C GLY A 76 -4.75 7.45 -9.52
N PHE A 77 -4.60 7.75 -8.23
CA PHE A 77 -5.41 7.17 -7.16
C PHE A 77 -6.89 7.46 -7.34
N ASP A 78 -7.25 8.72 -7.60
CA ASP A 78 -8.64 9.14 -7.76
C ASP A 78 -9.34 8.39 -8.89
N ARG A 79 -8.66 8.16 -10.03
CA ARG A 79 -9.18 7.32 -11.13
C ARG A 79 -9.41 5.87 -10.71
N ARG A 80 -8.50 5.30 -9.92
CA ARG A 80 -8.62 3.92 -9.45
C ARG A 80 -9.74 3.77 -8.43
N LEU A 81 -9.80 4.68 -7.46
CA LEU A 81 -10.89 4.74 -6.48
C LEU A 81 -12.23 4.90 -7.20
N GLN A 82 -12.31 5.77 -8.21
CA GLN A 82 -13.50 5.92 -9.04
C GLN A 82 -13.93 4.60 -9.71
N SER A 83 -12.97 3.85 -10.25
CA SER A 83 -13.23 2.54 -10.86
C SER A 83 -13.74 1.54 -9.82
N LEU A 84 -13.13 1.52 -8.62
CA LEU A 84 -13.53 0.63 -7.53
C LEU A 84 -14.95 0.95 -7.04
N LEU A 85 -15.28 2.23 -6.84
CA LEU A 85 -16.59 2.68 -6.40
C LEU A 85 -17.72 2.39 -7.42
N ARG A 86 -17.38 2.23 -8.70
CA ARG A 86 -18.31 1.81 -9.76
C ARG A 86 -18.41 0.30 -9.95
N SER A 87 -17.54 -0.47 -9.31
CA SER A 87 -17.48 -1.92 -9.43
C SER A 87 -18.39 -2.63 -8.42
N ASN A 88 -18.68 -3.92 -8.64
CA ASN A 88 -19.38 -4.77 -7.66
C ASN A 88 -18.40 -5.50 -6.71
N GLU A 89 -17.17 -5.00 -6.57
CA GLU A 89 -16.13 -5.67 -5.77
C GLU A 89 -16.21 -5.38 -4.27
N LEU A 90 -16.88 -4.28 -3.89
CA LEU A 90 -17.07 -3.81 -2.52
C LEU A 90 -18.21 -4.59 -1.84
N LYS A 91 -17.92 -5.33 -0.76
CA LYS A 91 -18.85 -6.33 -0.21
C LYS A 91 -19.26 -6.08 1.23
N THR A 92 -18.43 -5.43 2.04
CA THR A 92 -18.76 -5.15 3.44
C THR A 92 -19.79 -4.03 3.56
N GLU A 93 -20.52 -3.96 4.69
CA GLU A 93 -21.53 -2.93 4.92
C GLU A 93 -20.95 -1.50 4.82
N LEU A 94 -19.74 -1.29 5.37
CA LEU A 94 -19.05 0.00 5.32
C LEU A 94 -18.60 0.36 3.90
N GLU A 95 -18.08 -0.60 3.14
CA GLU A 95 -17.72 -0.39 1.73
C GLU A 95 -18.95 -0.13 0.85
N GLN A 96 -20.08 -0.78 1.14
CA GLN A 96 -21.34 -0.51 0.47
C GLN A 96 -21.89 0.88 0.82
N LYS A 97 -21.74 1.34 2.07
CA LYS A 97 -22.09 2.73 2.46
C LYS A 97 -21.23 3.74 1.71
N LEU A 98 -19.92 3.49 1.61
CA LEU A 98 -18.98 4.28 0.80
C LEU A 98 -19.43 4.35 -0.68
N GLN A 99 -19.75 3.19 -1.26
CA GLN A 99 -20.24 3.10 -2.63
C GLN A 99 -21.57 3.84 -2.82
N ARG A 100 -22.54 3.64 -1.93
CA ARG A 100 -23.85 4.32 -1.98
C ARG A 100 -23.70 5.83 -1.90
N PHE A 101 -22.79 6.34 -1.07
CA PHE A 101 -22.49 7.76 -0.99
C PHE A 101 -21.94 8.32 -2.32
N TYR A 102 -20.99 7.62 -2.95
CA TYR A 102 -20.47 8.04 -4.25
C TYR A 102 -21.54 7.99 -5.35
N LEU A 103 -22.35 6.93 -5.37
CA LEU A 103 -23.43 6.77 -6.35
C LEU A 103 -24.53 7.83 -6.16
N SER A 104 -24.92 8.14 -4.92
CA SER A 104 -25.91 9.19 -4.66
C SER A 104 -25.40 10.57 -5.06
N CYS A 105 -24.10 10.85 -4.85
CA CYS A 105 -23.48 12.08 -5.33
C CYS A 105 -23.59 12.24 -6.86
N GLY A 106 -23.44 11.13 -7.61
CA GLY A 106 -23.59 11.14 -9.07
C GLY A 106 -24.99 11.43 -9.59
N LEU A 107 -26.01 11.37 -8.72
CA LEU A 107 -27.41 11.67 -9.05
C LEU A 107 -27.78 13.13 -8.80
N VAL A 108 -26.92 13.94 -8.20
CA VAL A 108 -27.27 15.30 -7.81
C VAL A 108 -27.34 16.23 -9.02
N HIS A 109 -28.48 16.91 -9.19
CA HIS A 109 -28.69 17.93 -10.20
C HIS A 109 -29.09 19.26 -9.54
N ARG A 110 -28.51 20.39 -9.98
CA ARG A 110 -28.74 21.71 -9.34
C ARG A 110 -30.20 22.18 -9.41
N ASP A 111 -30.92 21.73 -10.44
CA ASP A 111 -32.32 22.11 -10.68
C ASP A 111 -33.32 21.10 -10.09
N ASP A 112 -32.84 20.07 -9.40
CA ASP A 112 -33.70 19.07 -8.76
C ASP A 112 -34.48 19.67 -7.58
N VAL A 113 -35.80 19.45 -7.57
CA VAL A 113 -36.71 20.01 -6.55
C VAL A 113 -36.44 19.40 -5.17
N HIS A 114 -36.14 18.11 -5.10
CA HIS A 114 -35.83 17.43 -3.84
C HIS A 114 -34.51 17.93 -3.26
N TYR A 115 -33.52 18.20 -4.11
CA TYR A 115 -32.25 18.79 -3.67
C TYR A 115 -32.44 20.21 -3.09
N LYS A 116 -33.24 21.06 -3.75
CA LYS A 116 -33.55 22.41 -3.23
C LYS A 116 -34.32 22.36 -1.92
N LEU A 117 -35.31 21.47 -1.82
CA LEU A 117 -36.08 21.26 -0.59
C LEU A 117 -35.18 20.73 0.55
N ALA A 118 -34.23 19.84 0.25
CA ALA A 118 -33.26 19.36 1.22
C ALA A 118 -32.34 20.47 1.73
N LEU A 119 -31.83 21.33 0.83
CA LEU A 119 -31.07 22.53 1.22
C LEU A 119 -31.90 23.47 2.10
N GLU A 120 -33.17 23.65 1.74
CA GLU A 120 -34.09 24.49 2.51
C GLU A 120 -34.32 23.97 3.93
N ASN A 121 -34.49 22.66 4.09
CA ASN A 121 -34.62 22.05 5.40
C ASN A 121 -33.37 22.22 6.28
N VAL A 122 -32.17 22.35 5.69
CA VAL A 122 -30.93 22.55 6.47
C VAL A 122 -30.91 23.92 7.14
N TYR A 123 -31.24 25.01 6.41
CA TYR A 123 -31.20 26.34 7.02
C TYR A 123 -32.45 26.67 7.84
N ARG A 124 -33.61 26.11 7.50
CA ARG A 124 -34.87 26.37 8.24
C ARG A 124 -34.82 25.96 9.70
N GLU A 125 -33.93 25.02 10.07
CA GLU A 125 -33.65 24.68 11.47
C GLU A 125 -33.18 25.88 12.31
N TYR A 126 -32.62 26.90 11.65
CA TYR A 126 -31.98 28.07 12.27
C TYR A 126 -32.65 29.40 11.90
N GLY A 127 -33.74 29.35 11.12
CA GLY A 127 -34.52 30.52 10.69
C GLY A 127 -34.71 30.60 9.18
N GLU A 128 -35.46 31.62 8.76
CA GLU A 128 -35.62 31.94 7.33
C GLU A 128 -34.50 32.86 6.85
N ILE A 129 -34.11 32.73 5.58
CA ILE A 129 -33.14 33.63 4.96
C ILE A 129 -33.81 35.00 4.77
N PRO A 130 -33.32 36.08 5.40
CA PRO A 130 -33.93 37.41 5.35
C PRO A 130 -34.08 37.93 3.92
N ALA A 131 -33.09 37.67 3.06
CA ALA A 131 -33.13 38.05 1.65
C ALA A 131 -34.30 37.41 0.87
N LEU A 132 -34.89 36.31 1.36
CA LEU A 132 -36.05 35.63 0.77
C LEU A 132 -37.37 36.02 1.45
N ALA A 133 -37.36 36.10 2.78
CA ALA A 133 -38.54 36.41 3.57
C ALA A 133 -38.97 37.88 3.42
N GLY A 134 -38.00 38.79 3.15
CA GLY A 134 -38.24 40.22 3.05
C GLY A 134 -38.78 40.78 4.35
N ASP A 135 -39.81 41.62 4.28
CA ASP A 135 -40.41 42.30 5.43
C ASP A 135 -41.08 41.35 6.44
N ARG A 136 -41.27 40.08 6.10
CA ARG A 136 -41.82 39.05 7.00
C ARG A 136 -40.79 38.49 7.99
N TRP A 137 -39.50 38.80 7.79
CA TRP A 137 -38.45 38.30 8.67
C TRP A 137 -38.40 39.08 9.98
N ASN A 138 -38.54 38.37 11.10
CA ASN A 138 -38.50 38.97 12.43
C ASN A 138 -37.09 38.93 13.03
N ALA A 139 -36.48 40.11 13.18
CA ALA A 139 -35.14 40.24 13.74
C ALA A 139 -35.03 39.75 15.19
N SER A 140 -36.09 39.82 15.98
CA SER A 140 -36.08 39.44 17.41
C SER A 140 -35.88 37.93 17.64
N ASN A 141 -36.12 37.10 16.61
CA ASN A 141 -35.95 35.65 16.69
C ASN A 141 -34.52 35.20 16.37
N PHE A 142 -33.62 36.12 16.01
CA PHE A 142 -32.27 35.81 15.58
C PHE A 142 -31.23 36.36 16.56
N THR A 143 -30.49 35.44 17.17
CA THR A 143 -29.31 35.74 17.98
C THR A 143 -28.11 35.09 17.33
N TRP A 144 -27.22 35.89 16.75
CA TRP A 144 -26.15 35.38 15.88
C TRP A 144 -25.26 34.33 16.54
N TRP A 145 -24.85 34.55 17.79
CA TRP A 145 -23.91 33.65 18.49
C TRP A 145 -24.60 32.36 18.94
N GLN A 146 -25.88 32.41 19.33
CA GLN A 146 -26.66 31.19 19.61
C GLN A 146 -26.81 30.36 18.34
N THR A 147 -27.17 30.98 17.22
CA THR A 147 -27.32 30.31 15.93
C THR A 147 -26.00 29.69 15.46
N VAL A 148 -24.90 30.43 15.50
CA VAL A 148 -23.56 29.93 15.15
C VAL A 148 -23.15 28.79 16.08
N GLY A 149 -23.39 28.90 17.39
CA GLY A 149 -23.05 27.86 18.36
C GLY A 149 -23.80 26.55 18.10
N GLN A 150 -25.10 26.64 17.82
CA GLN A 150 -25.92 25.47 17.46
C GLN A 150 -25.50 24.85 16.12
N ILE A 151 -25.15 25.68 15.13
CA ILE A 151 -24.61 25.24 13.85
C ILE A 151 -23.26 24.52 14.04
N GLN A 152 -22.40 25.05 14.89
CA GLN A 152 -21.11 24.44 15.19
C GLN A 152 -21.28 23.09 15.90
N HIS A 153 -22.16 23.01 16.88
CA HIS A 153 -22.44 21.75 17.60
C HIS A 153 -22.98 20.65 16.67
N LYS A 154 -23.97 20.97 15.81
CA LYS A 154 -24.63 19.97 14.97
C LYS A 154 -23.85 19.64 13.69
N TYR A 155 -23.25 20.65 13.06
CA TYR A 155 -22.64 20.51 11.72
C TYR A 155 -21.11 20.69 11.73
N GLY A 156 -20.48 21.02 12.86
CA GLY A 156 -19.05 21.26 12.96
C GLY A 156 -18.59 22.52 12.20
N ARG A 157 -19.50 23.49 11.98
CA ARG A 157 -19.25 24.68 11.17
C ARG A 157 -18.89 25.88 12.03
N GLN A 158 -17.69 26.42 11.79
CA GLN A 158 -17.20 27.62 12.44
C GLN A 158 -17.52 28.86 11.57
N ILE A 159 -18.36 29.75 12.09
CA ILE A 159 -18.87 30.92 11.37
C ILE A 159 -18.66 32.14 12.26
N VAL A 160 -17.95 33.17 11.78
CA VAL A 160 -17.50 34.33 12.57
C VAL A 160 -16.47 33.97 13.66
N LEU A 161 -16.85 33.11 14.60
CA LEU A 161 -15.97 32.58 15.65
C LEU A 161 -15.62 31.12 15.36
N ALA A 162 -14.34 30.79 15.56
CA ALA A 162 -13.84 29.42 15.50
C ALA A 162 -13.52 28.95 16.92
N VAL A 163 -14.12 27.83 17.33
CA VAL A 163 -13.76 27.15 18.57
C VAL A 163 -13.13 25.82 18.19
N ASP A 164 -11.85 25.68 18.49
CA ASP A 164 -11.10 24.45 18.30
C ASP A 164 -10.67 23.91 19.66
N ILE A 165 -10.88 22.61 19.86
CA ILE A 165 -10.34 21.92 21.02
C ILE A 165 -8.91 21.58 20.67
N MET A 166 -8.04 22.55 20.94
CA MET A 166 -6.62 22.43 20.75
C MET A 166 -5.94 22.01 22.03
N ARG A 167 -4.64 21.85 21.86
CA ARG A 167 -3.76 21.17 22.75
C ARG A 167 -2.76 22.27 23.20
N ASP A 168 -2.78 22.68 24.49
CA ASP A 168 -2.06 23.79 25.14
C ASP A 168 -0.64 23.99 24.59
N ILE A 169 -0.41 25.20 24.11
CA ILE A 169 0.58 25.51 23.10
C ILE A 169 1.93 25.93 23.73
N GLN A 170 1.98 26.22 25.04
CA GLN A 170 3.21 26.65 25.73
C GLN A 170 4.35 25.60 25.80
N LYS A 171 4.26 24.46 25.10
CA LYS A 171 5.29 23.39 25.18
C LYS A 171 5.71 22.73 23.86
N GLN A 172 5.29 23.20 22.67
CA GLN A 172 5.81 22.65 21.41
C GLN A 172 5.50 23.50 20.17
N ASP A 173 6.43 23.49 19.20
CA ASP A 173 6.32 24.11 17.88
C ASP A 173 5.00 23.74 17.17
N ALA A 174 4.12 24.74 17.00
CA ALA A 174 2.86 24.61 16.29
C ALA A 174 3.01 24.99 14.80
N ARG A 175 2.30 24.26 13.93
CA ARG A 175 2.02 24.68 12.55
C ARG A 175 0.58 25.17 12.48
N ALA A 176 0.40 26.44 12.13
CA ALA A 176 -0.91 27.04 11.92
C ALA A 176 -1.63 26.38 10.74
N SER A 177 -2.91 26.04 10.93
CA SER A 177 -3.83 25.85 9.82
C SER A 177 -4.34 27.23 9.43
N SER A 178 -3.88 27.75 8.30
CA SER A 178 -4.37 29.00 7.73
C SER A 178 -5.90 28.97 7.57
N THR A 179 -6.54 30.05 8.02
CA THR A 179 -7.81 30.63 7.56
C THR A 179 -8.55 29.84 6.47
N CYS A 180 -9.78 29.45 6.79
CA CYS A 180 -10.77 28.94 5.85
C CYS A 180 -10.85 29.89 4.63
N TRP A 181 -10.43 29.42 3.45
CA TRP A 181 -10.73 30.07 2.18
C TRP A 181 -12.25 30.07 1.99
N ARG A 182 -12.92 31.13 2.43
CA ARG A 182 -14.35 31.29 2.25
C ARG A 182 -14.61 31.77 0.83
N ARG A 183 -15.56 31.11 0.15
CA ARG A 183 -15.89 31.45 -1.24
C ARG A 183 -16.87 32.64 -1.23
N PRO A 184 -16.58 33.74 -1.95
CA PRO A 184 -17.53 34.83 -2.08
C PRO A 184 -18.80 34.32 -2.76
N ALA A 185 -19.97 34.74 -2.27
CA ALA A 185 -21.27 34.28 -2.76
C ALA A 185 -21.50 34.70 -4.22
N PRO A 186 -21.47 33.79 -5.21
CA PRO A 186 -21.70 34.19 -6.59
C PRO A 186 -23.17 34.60 -6.75
N PRO A 187 -23.48 35.75 -7.37
CA PRO A 187 -24.86 36.17 -7.62
C PRO A 187 -25.69 35.10 -8.36
N LYS A 188 -25.03 34.25 -9.15
CA LYS A 188 -25.66 33.13 -9.87
C LYS A 188 -26.11 32.01 -8.94
N ASP A 189 -25.35 31.72 -7.90
CA ASP A 189 -25.70 30.67 -6.92
C ASP A 189 -26.86 31.15 -6.04
N LEU A 190 -26.86 32.44 -5.67
CA LEU A 190 -27.99 33.09 -5.00
C LEU A 190 -29.29 33.03 -5.81
N GLN A 191 -29.22 33.15 -7.13
CA GLN A 191 -30.38 32.98 -8.02
C GLN A 191 -30.78 31.50 -8.13
N GLN A 192 -29.83 30.61 -8.38
CA GLN A 192 -30.12 29.22 -8.74
C GLN A 192 -30.61 28.39 -7.55
N TYR A 193 -30.02 28.58 -6.38
CA TYR A 193 -30.36 27.82 -5.17
C TYR A 193 -31.46 28.47 -4.35
N PHE A 194 -31.51 29.80 -4.28
CA PHE A 194 -32.45 30.52 -3.42
C PHE A 194 -33.59 31.21 -4.17
N GLY A 195 -33.55 31.27 -5.51
CA GLY A 195 -34.63 31.87 -6.30
C GLY A 195 -34.70 33.40 -6.18
N LEU A 196 -33.63 34.05 -5.72
CA LEU A 196 -33.55 35.51 -5.69
C LEU A 196 -33.62 36.07 -7.11
N SER A 197 -34.25 37.24 -7.27
CA SER A 197 -34.19 37.95 -8.55
C SER A 197 -32.75 38.37 -8.87
N ALA A 198 -32.41 38.51 -10.15
CA ALA A 198 -31.04 38.86 -10.56
C ALA A 198 -30.52 40.15 -9.89
N HIS A 199 -31.40 41.14 -9.68
CA HIS A 199 -31.09 42.38 -8.98
C HIS A 199 -30.79 42.14 -7.49
N HIS A 200 -31.70 41.48 -6.76
CA HIS A 200 -31.52 41.23 -5.32
C HIS A 200 -30.35 40.28 -5.05
N ALA A 201 -30.11 39.30 -5.92
CA ALA A 201 -28.97 38.39 -5.80
C ALA A 201 -27.63 39.12 -5.95
N LYS A 202 -27.54 40.07 -6.89
CA LYS A 202 -26.32 40.89 -7.06
C LYS A 202 -26.08 41.77 -5.83
N GLN A 203 -27.11 42.49 -5.37
CA GLN A 203 -27.02 43.35 -4.20
C GLN A 203 -26.65 42.56 -2.93
N THR A 204 -27.28 41.41 -2.71
CA THR A 204 -27.00 40.54 -1.56
C THR A 204 -25.57 40.00 -1.63
N ALA A 205 -25.09 39.55 -2.80
CA ALA A 205 -23.72 39.09 -2.98
C ALA A 205 -22.68 40.19 -2.66
N GLU A 206 -22.92 41.42 -3.12
CA GLU A 206 -22.06 42.58 -2.84
C GLU A 206 -22.01 42.89 -1.34
N GLN A 207 -23.16 42.86 -0.65
CA GLN A 207 -23.25 43.07 0.79
C GLN A 207 -22.55 41.96 1.60
N LEU A 208 -22.73 40.69 1.21
CA LEU A 208 -22.05 39.56 1.84
C LEU A 208 -20.53 39.63 1.67
N HIS A 209 -20.07 39.98 0.46
CA HIS A 209 -18.65 40.13 0.17
C HIS A 209 -18.03 41.31 0.94
N ALA A 210 -18.76 42.43 1.06
CA ALA A 210 -18.31 43.58 1.85
C ALA A 210 -18.23 43.25 3.35
N LEU A 211 -19.19 42.49 3.89
CA LEU A 211 -19.13 42.01 5.28
C LEU A 211 -17.94 41.07 5.49
N GLU A 212 -17.72 40.12 4.59
CA GLU A 212 -16.59 39.19 4.65
C GLU A 212 -15.25 39.92 4.58
N THR A 213 -15.12 40.90 3.70
CA THR A 213 -13.91 41.72 3.59
C THR A 213 -13.65 42.50 4.89
N ARG A 214 -14.68 43.07 5.53
CA ARG A 214 -14.54 43.75 6.83
C ARG A 214 -14.12 42.80 7.95
N LEU A 215 -14.69 41.58 7.99
CA LEU A 215 -14.30 40.56 8.96
C LEU A 215 -12.85 40.10 8.74
N MET A 216 -12.37 40.08 7.50
CA MET A 216 -11.01 39.68 7.16
C MET A 216 -9.97 40.81 7.21
N SER A 217 -10.39 42.09 7.24
CA SER A 217 -9.47 43.25 7.23
C SER A 217 -8.82 43.55 8.58
N SER A 218 -8.94 42.63 9.55
CA SER A 218 -8.11 42.62 10.76
C SER A 218 -6.69 42.27 10.33
N ASP A 219 -5.85 43.29 10.21
CA ASP A 219 -4.48 43.19 9.70
C ASP A 219 -3.55 42.52 10.73
N SER A 220 -3.56 41.18 10.79
CA SER A 220 -2.47 40.37 11.34
C SER A 220 -1.49 39.94 10.23
N SER A 221 -1.37 40.75 9.16
CA SER A 221 -0.51 40.45 8.00
C SER A 221 0.88 41.10 8.06
N SER A 222 1.38 41.43 9.25
CA SER A 222 2.79 41.81 9.43
C SER A 222 3.43 41.21 10.68
N SER A 223 4.19 40.14 10.45
CA SER A 223 5.49 39.83 11.04
C SER A 223 5.56 38.40 11.59
N SER A 224 6.75 37.86 11.41
CA SER A 224 7.25 36.59 11.89
C SER A 224 7.29 36.52 13.42
N GLU A 225 6.14 36.64 14.08
CA GLU A 225 6.00 36.44 15.53
C GLU A 225 5.52 35.01 15.78
N SER A 226 6.04 34.40 16.85
CA SER A 226 5.73 33.03 17.23
C SER A 226 4.25 32.93 17.59
N ILE A 227 3.63 31.77 17.36
CA ILE A 227 2.26 31.49 17.83
C ILE A 227 2.12 31.74 19.34
N GLU A 228 3.21 31.57 20.09
CA GLU A 228 3.31 31.85 21.53
C GLU A 228 3.07 33.33 21.88
N ASP A 229 3.38 34.27 20.98
CA ASP A 229 3.27 35.71 21.23
C ASP A 229 1.83 36.24 21.05
N ASN A 230 0.97 35.52 20.30
CA ASN A 230 -0.42 35.90 20.02
C ASN A 230 -1.48 35.19 20.90
N LEU A 231 -1.05 34.33 21.83
CA LEU A 231 -1.96 33.55 22.67
C LEU A 231 -2.23 34.24 24.01
N SER A 232 -3.46 34.73 24.19
CA SER A 232 -3.94 35.27 25.47
C SER A 232 -4.78 34.23 26.21
N LEU A 233 -4.37 33.83 27.43
CA LEU A 233 -5.14 32.94 28.30
C LEU A 233 -6.16 33.74 29.12
N TYR A 234 -7.41 33.29 29.14
CA TYR A 234 -8.49 33.88 29.92
C TYR A 234 -9.26 32.82 30.71
N THR A 235 -9.71 33.16 31.91
CA THR A 235 -10.84 32.49 32.56
C THR A 235 -12.15 32.93 31.90
N LEU A 236 -13.20 32.12 32.01
CA LEU A 236 -14.52 32.54 31.52
C LEU A 236 -15.06 33.79 32.21
N ALA A 237 -14.74 33.98 33.50
CA ALA A 237 -15.14 35.17 34.24
C ALA A 237 -14.49 36.44 33.66
N GLU A 238 -13.20 36.40 33.34
CA GLU A 238 -12.48 37.53 32.73
C GLU A 238 -12.99 37.85 31.32
N LEU A 239 -13.34 36.82 30.54
CA LEU A 239 -13.96 36.99 29.23
C LEU A 239 -15.35 37.63 29.31
N GLU A 240 -16.18 37.18 30.25
CA GLU A 240 -17.52 37.72 30.44
C GLU A 240 -17.45 39.17 30.96
N GLU A 241 -16.49 39.50 31.82
CA GLU A 241 -16.24 40.88 32.27
C GLU A 241 -15.82 41.79 31.10
N LYS A 242 -14.98 41.29 30.20
CA LYS A 242 -14.45 42.08 29.08
C LYS A 242 -15.42 42.21 27.90
N TYR A 243 -16.16 41.15 27.58
CA TYR A 243 -16.95 41.04 26.34
C TYR A 243 -18.42 40.67 26.54
N GLY A 244 -18.91 40.55 27.78
CA GLY A 244 -20.29 40.16 28.09
C GLY A 244 -21.37 41.05 27.46
N ASP A 245 -21.05 42.32 27.16
CA ASP A 245 -21.93 43.25 26.45
C ASP A 245 -22.21 42.86 24.99
N HIS A 246 -21.38 41.97 24.40
CA HIS A 246 -21.52 41.53 23.02
C HIS A 246 -22.18 40.15 22.90
N MET A 247 -21.86 39.22 23.80
CA MET A 247 -22.44 37.88 23.85
C MET A 247 -22.18 37.21 25.20
N ASN A 248 -23.00 36.22 25.54
CA ASN A 248 -22.78 35.38 26.71
C ASN A 248 -21.86 34.21 26.33
N PHE A 249 -20.60 34.25 26.79
CA PHE A 249 -19.60 33.24 26.43
C PHE A 249 -19.89 31.91 27.11
N THR A 250 -20.41 31.94 28.34
CA THR A 250 -20.77 30.73 29.08
C THR A 250 -21.85 29.93 28.33
N GLU A 251 -22.91 30.59 27.88
CA GLU A 251 -23.98 29.97 27.10
C GLU A 251 -23.48 29.52 25.73
N PHE A 252 -22.66 30.33 25.05
CA PHE A 252 -22.09 29.98 23.76
C PHE A 252 -21.26 28.69 23.83
N PHE A 253 -20.35 28.56 24.80
CA PHE A 253 -19.57 27.34 24.96
C PHE A 253 -20.42 26.15 25.42
N ALA A 254 -21.47 26.38 26.23
CA ALA A 254 -22.43 25.33 26.57
C ALA A 254 -23.19 24.81 25.34
N LEU A 255 -23.52 25.69 24.39
CA LEU A 255 -24.14 25.32 23.11
C LEU A 255 -23.16 24.52 22.23
N VAL A 256 -21.91 24.96 22.12
CA VAL A 256 -20.91 24.35 21.22
C VAL A 256 -20.38 23.02 21.76
N LEU A 257 -20.03 22.96 23.04
CA LEU A 257 -19.32 21.82 23.67
C LEU A 257 -20.26 20.91 24.46
N GLY A 258 -21.49 21.36 24.70
CA GLY A 258 -22.45 20.73 25.61
C GLY A 258 -22.36 21.31 27.02
N PRO A 259 -23.46 21.28 27.78
CA PRO A 259 -23.58 21.99 29.07
C PRO A 259 -22.60 21.50 30.15
N ASN A 260 -22.11 20.26 30.04
CA ASN A 260 -21.19 19.67 31.01
C ASN A 260 -19.70 19.87 30.65
N ASN A 261 -19.40 20.49 29.50
CA ASN A 261 -18.04 20.59 28.95
C ASN A 261 -17.60 22.05 28.76
N VAL A 262 -18.22 22.98 29.48
CA VAL A 262 -17.85 24.40 29.46
C VAL A 262 -16.47 24.55 30.13
N PRO A 263 -15.45 25.07 29.43
CA PRO A 263 -14.09 25.14 29.96
C PRO A 263 -13.95 26.24 31.01
N GLU A 264 -13.19 26.01 32.10
CA GLU A 264 -12.91 27.05 33.09
C GLU A 264 -11.97 28.14 32.54
N THR A 265 -11.03 27.73 31.68
CA THR A 265 -10.02 28.59 31.04
C THR A 265 -9.89 28.28 29.55
N LEU A 266 -9.62 29.30 28.73
CA LEU A 266 -9.42 29.15 27.30
C LEU A 266 -8.41 30.14 26.73
N TYR A 267 -7.80 29.76 25.60
CA TYR A 267 -6.89 30.62 24.87
C TYR A 267 -7.62 31.35 23.75
N ILE A 268 -7.32 32.64 23.59
CA ILE A 268 -7.69 33.44 22.43
C ILE A 268 -6.44 33.54 21.56
N TYR A 269 -6.55 33.06 20.33
CA TYR A 269 -5.43 32.99 19.37
C TYR A 269 -5.17 34.31 18.64
N ASP A 270 -6.21 35.11 18.41
CA ASP A 270 -6.13 36.40 17.73
C ASP A 270 -7.16 37.32 18.39
N GLU A 271 -6.74 37.93 19.50
CA GLU A 271 -7.55 38.86 20.27
C GLU A 271 -7.92 40.13 19.46
N PRO A 272 -7.01 40.73 18.67
CA PRO A 272 -7.38 41.81 17.74
C PRO A 272 -8.49 41.41 16.75
N TYR A 273 -8.46 40.19 16.21
CA TYR A 273 -9.55 39.68 15.38
C TYR A 273 -10.85 39.58 16.18
N LEU A 274 -10.83 39.06 17.41
CA LEU A 274 -12.02 38.95 18.24
C LEU A 274 -12.65 40.33 18.52
N ASP A 275 -11.83 41.32 18.90
CA ASP A 275 -12.27 42.70 19.13
C ASP A 275 -12.95 43.28 17.87
N ASN A 276 -12.29 43.15 16.73
CA ASN A 276 -12.79 43.67 15.46
C ASN A 276 -14.07 42.92 15.03
N ALA A 277 -14.10 41.60 15.14
CA ALA A 277 -15.25 40.78 14.77
C ALA A 277 -16.48 41.12 15.61
N LEU A 278 -16.33 41.24 16.93
CA LEU A 278 -17.44 41.62 17.83
C LEU A 278 -17.95 43.04 17.55
N SER A 279 -17.06 43.97 17.19
CA SER A 279 -17.42 45.33 16.76
C SER A 279 -18.17 45.37 15.42
N ILE A 280 -17.68 44.61 14.42
CA ILE A 280 -18.32 44.50 13.10
C ILE A 280 -19.69 43.84 13.20
N VAL A 281 -19.80 42.78 13.98
CA VAL A 281 -21.07 42.07 14.21
C VAL A 281 -22.08 43.00 14.87
N LYS A 282 -21.68 43.76 15.89
CA LYS A 282 -22.55 44.74 16.57
C LYS A 282 -23.03 45.87 15.64
N SER A 283 -22.20 46.30 14.70
CA SER A 283 -22.53 47.36 13.73
C SER A 283 -23.21 46.85 12.45
N THR A 284 -23.39 45.54 12.28
CA THR A 284 -23.98 44.95 11.07
C THR A 284 -25.48 44.69 11.26
N PRO A 285 -26.34 45.05 10.28
CA PRO A 285 -27.77 44.78 10.37
C PRO A 285 -28.07 43.28 10.60
N PRO A 286 -28.99 42.92 11.52
CA PRO A 286 -29.30 41.52 11.83
C PRO A 286 -29.73 40.70 10.60
N SER A 287 -30.43 41.31 9.65
CA SER A 287 -30.84 40.67 8.40
C SER A 287 -29.65 40.31 7.49
N LEU A 288 -28.63 41.16 7.43
CA LEU A 288 -27.42 40.86 6.66
C LEU A 288 -26.58 39.77 7.37
N LEU A 289 -26.49 39.84 8.70
CA LEU A 289 -25.75 38.86 9.48
C LEU A 289 -26.40 37.47 9.46
N ALA A 290 -27.72 37.38 9.58
CA ALA A 290 -28.46 36.13 9.44
C ALA A 290 -28.31 35.54 8.03
N THR A 291 -28.40 36.37 6.99
CA THR A 291 -28.14 35.94 5.61
C THR A 291 -26.72 35.39 5.45
N TYR A 292 -25.72 36.06 6.05
CA TYR A 292 -24.33 35.60 6.04
C TYR A 292 -24.14 34.26 6.76
N VAL A 293 -24.68 34.11 7.97
CA VAL A 293 -24.55 32.87 8.75
C VAL A 293 -25.17 31.68 8.01
N LEU A 294 -26.40 31.84 7.52
CA LEU A 294 -27.08 30.78 6.78
C LEU A 294 -26.35 30.48 5.45
N TRP A 295 -25.86 31.49 4.74
CA TRP A 295 -25.04 31.28 3.54
C TRP A 295 -23.79 30.44 3.83
N GLN A 296 -23.06 30.76 4.91
CA GLN A 296 -21.84 30.03 5.31
C GLN A 296 -22.13 28.57 5.70
N LEU A 297 -23.27 28.30 6.35
CA LEU A 297 -23.72 26.92 6.61
C LEU A 297 -23.89 26.11 5.32
N MET A 298 -24.45 26.74 4.28
CA MET A 298 -24.87 26.03 3.07
C MET A 298 -23.74 25.73 2.08
N GLN A 299 -22.61 26.45 2.12
CA GLN A 299 -21.56 26.38 1.10
C GLN A 299 -21.08 24.95 0.81
N ASP A 300 -20.99 24.10 1.83
CA ASP A 300 -20.40 22.77 1.67
C ASP A 300 -21.35 21.74 1.05
N TYR A 301 -22.63 22.09 0.98
CA TYR A 301 -23.70 21.32 0.35
C TYR A 301 -23.97 21.75 -1.10
N LEU A 302 -23.48 22.92 -1.52
CA LEU A 302 -23.63 23.42 -2.89
C LEU A 302 -22.77 22.60 -3.87
N VAL A 303 -23.38 22.13 -4.96
CA VAL A 303 -22.69 21.36 -6.00
C VAL A 303 -21.92 22.27 -6.93
N ASP A 304 -20.61 22.36 -6.74
CA ASP A 304 -19.72 23.08 -7.64
C ASP A 304 -19.11 22.17 -8.72
N ALA A 305 -19.96 21.57 -9.55
CA ALA A 305 -19.53 20.73 -10.65
C ALA A 305 -20.45 20.88 -11.87
N THR A 306 -19.89 20.70 -13.06
CA THR A 306 -20.62 20.52 -14.31
C THR A 306 -20.82 19.03 -14.56
N PRO A 307 -21.71 18.61 -15.48
CA PRO A 307 -21.88 17.19 -15.81
C PRO A 307 -20.57 16.48 -16.19
N SER A 308 -19.61 17.19 -16.79
CA SER A 308 -18.30 16.65 -17.16
C SER A 308 -17.31 16.51 -15.99
N THR A 309 -17.43 17.34 -14.94
CA THR A 309 -16.55 17.30 -13.76
C THR A 309 -17.16 16.62 -12.55
N LEU A 310 -18.47 16.37 -12.55
CA LEU A 310 -19.23 15.74 -11.47
C LEU A 310 -18.60 14.43 -10.96
N PRO A 311 -18.12 13.51 -11.82
CA PRO A 311 -17.54 12.26 -11.32
C PRO A 311 -16.25 12.49 -10.50
N LYS A 312 -15.43 13.49 -10.87
CA LYS A 312 -14.22 13.84 -10.11
C LYS A 312 -14.61 14.50 -8.78
N TRP A 313 -15.54 15.44 -8.82
CA TRP A 313 -16.07 16.10 -7.63
C TRP A 313 -16.66 15.10 -6.62
N CYS A 314 -17.37 14.08 -7.09
CA CYS A 314 -17.89 13.03 -6.22
C CYS A 314 -16.81 12.14 -5.60
N VAL A 315 -15.70 11.91 -6.29
CA VAL A 315 -14.54 11.22 -5.69
C VAL A 315 -13.94 12.08 -4.58
N GLU A 316 -13.75 13.37 -4.82
CA GLU A 316 -13.21 14.31 -3.82
C GLU A 316 -14.11 14.41 -2.58
N LYS A 317 -15.43 14.53 -2.77
CA LYS A 317 -16.40 14.53 -1.66
C LYS A 317 -16.40 13.19 -0.92
N THR A 318 -16.33 12.06 -1.64
CA THR A 318 -16.21 10.74 -1.02
C THR A 318 -14.95 10.63 -0.15
N LYS A 319 -13.80 11.12 -0.64
CA LYS A 319 -12.54 11.15 0.14
C LYS A 319 -12.64 12.08 1.35
N LYS A 320 -13.27 13.25 1.22
CA LYS A 320 -13.46 14.21 2.32
C LYS A 320 -14.17 13.56 3.52
N TYR A 321 -15.22 12.77 3.26
CA TYR A 321 -16.03 12.17 4.33
C TYR A 321 -15.59 10.76 4.73
N PHE A 322 -14.94 10.01 3.83
CA PHE A 322 -14.58 8.60 4.06
C PHE A 322 -13.09 8.28 3.86
N GLY A 323 -12.18 9.25 3.95
CA GLY A 323 -10.75 9.07 3.64
C GLY A 323 -10.10 7.82 4.27
N LYS A 324 -10.38 7.56 5.55
CA LYS A 324 -9.86 6.35 6.24
C LYS A 324 -10.36 5.04 5.62
N LEU A 325 -11.59 5.02 5.11
CA LEU A 325 -12.22 3.85 4.52
C LEU A 325 -11.80 3.65 3.06
N THR A 326 -11.60 4.74 2.31
CA THR A 326 -11.07 4.69 0.94
C THR A 326 -9.65 4.10 0.93
N ASP A 327 -8.82 4.47 1.91
CA ASP A 327 -7.47 3.92 2.06
C ASP A 327 -7.49 2.42 2.38
N HIS A 328 -8.43 1.97 3.22
CA HIS A 328 -8.60 0.57 3.56
C HIS A 328 -9.10 -0.28 2.39
N ALA A 329 -10.13 0.17 1.68
CA ALA A 329 -10.69 -0.53 0.51
C ALA A 329 -9.65 -0.71 -0.60
N GLU A 330 -8.78 0.28 -0.81
CA GLU A 330 -7.63 0.13 -1.72
C GLU A 330 -6.59 -0.87 -1.21
N ASN A 331 -6.36 -0.95 0.11
CA ASN A 331 -5.38 -1.85 0.72
C ASN A 331 -5.82 -3.32 0.75
N VAL A 332 -7.12 -3.62 0.86
CA VAL A 332 -7.64 -5.00 0.75
C VAL A 332 -7.39 -5.58 -0.65
N GLY A 333 -7.39 -4.74 -1.69
CA GLY A 333 -6.93 -5.12 -3.04
C GLY A 333 -5.43 -5.43 -3.14
N LYS A 334 -4.60 -4.97 -2.18
CA LYS A 334 -3.14 -5.14 -2.16
C LYS A 334 -2.63 -6.40 -1.45
N SER A 335 -3.46 -7.22 -0.79
CA SER A 335 -2.99 -8.45 -0.13
C SER A 335 -2.79 -9.63 -1.10
N ARG A 336 -3.51 -9.65 -2.24
CA ARG A 336 -3.48 -10.73 -3.24
C ARG A 336 -2.13 -10.90 -3.97
N PRO A 337 -1.38 -9.83 -4.32
CA PRO A 337 -0.05 -9.96 -4.92
C PRO A 337 0.98 -10.66 -4.02
N LEU A 338 0.89 -10.52 -2.69
CA LEU A 338 1.80 -11.17 -1.74
C LEU A 338 1.64 -12.69 -1.71
N GLU A 339 0.49 -13.19 -2.15
CA GLU A 339 0.19 -14.62 -2.25
C GLU A 339 0.50 -15.21 -3.64
N HIS A 340 1.05 -14.42 -4.56
CA HIS A 340 1.34 -14.89 -5.93
C HIS A 340 2.22 -16.15 -5.94
N ALA A 341 3.28 -16.18 -5.13
CA ALA A 341 4.17 -17.34 -5.02
C ALA A 341 3.45 -18.62 -4.56
N THR A 342 2.42 -18.50 -3.73
CA THR A 342 1.60 -19.62 -3.23
C THR A 342 0.99 -20.42 -4.37
N LEU A 343 0.47 -19.75 -5.39
CA LEU A 343 -0.22 -20.38 -6.52
C LEU A 343 0.68 -20.56 -7.75
N LYS A 344 1.62 -19.64 -7.97
CA LYS A 344 2.48 -19.64 -9.16
C LYS A 344 3.39 -20.86 -9.21
N VAL A 345 4.01 -21.19 -8.08
CA VAL A 345 4.94 -22.30 -7.97
C VAL A 345 4.30 -23.65 -8.35
N PRO A 346 3.20 -24.10 -7.72
CA PRO A 346 2.55 -25.36 -8.09
C PRO A 346 1.94 -25.32 -9.50
N TYR A 347 1.49 -24.16 -10.00
CA TYR A 347 1.09 -23.99 -11.39
C TYR A 347 2.24 -24.25 -12.39
N GLU A 348 3.44 -23.75 -12.10
CA GLU A 348 4.60 -23.98 -12.95
C GLU A 348 5.06 -25.44 -12.94
N ILE A 349 4.88 -26.15 -11.81
CA ILE A 349 5.09 -27.59 -11.72
C ILE A 349 4.05 -28.33 -12.57
N LEU A 350 2.77 -27.97 -12.46
CA LEU A 350 1.69 -28.58 -13.24
C LEU A 350 1.97 -28.43 -14.74
N ASN A 351 2.35 -27.23 -15.19
CA ASN A 351 2.70 -26.97 -16.59
C ASN A 351 3.93 -27.79 -17.04
N LYS A 352 4.91 -28.02 -16.15
CA LYS A 352 6.06 -28.90 -16.43
C LYS A 352 5.62 -30.37 -16.59
N ARG A 353 4.75 -30.86 -15.70
CA ARG A 353 4.21 -32.22 -15.75
C ARG A 353 3.36 -32.44 -16.99
N PHE A 354 2.44 -31.53 -17.28
CA PHE A 354 1.61 -31.54 -18.48
C PHE A 354 2.42 -31.64 -19.77
N ARG A 355 3.46 -30.81 -19.93
CA ARG A 355 4.33 -30.87 -21.12
C ARG A 355 5.16 -32.14 -21.21
N SER A 356 5.49 -32.74 -20.07
CA SER A 356 6.26 -34.00 -20.03
C SER A 356 5.35 -35.17 -20.36
N ALA A 357 4.13 -35.19 -19.82
CA ALA A 357 3.08 -36.14 -20.15
C ALA A 357 2.76 -36.13 -21.64
N GLN A 358 2.52 -34.95 -22.22
CA GLN A 358 2.29 -34.77 -23.66
C GLN A 358 3.39 -35.44 -24.49
N LYS A 359 4.67 -35.14 -24.20
CA LYS A 359 5.81 -35.73 -24.94
C LYS A 359 5.92 -37.24 -24.78
N ILE A 360 5.65 -37.77 -23.58
CA ILE A 360 5.70 -39.20 -23.31
C ILE A 360 4.59 -39.90 -24.10
N ILE A 361 3.36 -39.37 -24.03
CA ILE A 361 2.20 -39.91 -24.74
C ILE A 361 2.43 -39.85 -26.25
N ASP A 362 2.82 -38.70 -26.80
CA ASP A 362 3.08 -38.54 -28.24
C ASP A 362 4.15 -39.55 -28.72
N ARG A 363 5.24 -39.73 -27.95
CA ARG A 363 6.30 -40.71 -28.27
C ARG A 363 5.80 -42.15 -28.25
N GLU A 364 4.98 -42.52 -27.28
CA GLU A 364 4.44 -43.89 -27.19
C GLU A 364 3.36 -44.13 -28.26
N VAL A 365 2.56 -43.13 -28.62
CA VAL A 365 1.63 -43.17 -29.76
C VAL A 365 2.39 -43.37 -31.07
N ASP A 366 3.48 -42.63 -31.30
CA ASP A 366 4.33 -42.82 -32.48
C ASP A 366 4.92 -44.24 -32.56
N GLN A 367 5.33 -44.81 -31.41
CA GLN A 367 5.79 -46.20 -31.36
C GLN A 367 4.69 -47.20 -31.73
N VAL A 368 3.47 -47.01 -31.24
CA VAL A 368 2.32 -47.85 -31.61
C VAL A 368 2.05 -47.74 -33.11
N MET A 369 1.96 -46.52 -33.64
CA MET A 369 1.71 -46.26 -35.07
C MET A 369 2.78 -46.88 -35.96
N ASN A 370 4.06 -46.86 -35.54
CA ASN A 370 5.14 -47.47 -36.28
C ASN A 370 5.02 -49.00 -36.37
N VAL A 371 4.59 -49.67 -35.29
CA VAL A 371 4.38 -51.13 -35.31
C VAL A 371 3.10 -51.48 -36.07
N SER A 372 2.03 -50.68 -35.94
CA SER A 372 0.80 -50.85 -36.73
C SER A 372 1.07 -50.77 -38.24
N ARG A 373 1.88 -49.80 -38.68
CA ARG A 373 2.30 -49.70 -40.10
C ARG A 373 3.11 -50.92 -40.58
N GLN A 374 3.82 -51.61 -39.69
CA GLN A 374 4.51 -52.86 -40.03
C GLN A 374 3.52 -54.01 -40.21
N VAL A 375 2.43 -54.04 -39.43
CA VAL A 375 1.33 -54.98 -39.63
C VAL A 375 0.68 -54.75 -41.00
N ASP A 376 0.35 -53.50 -41.34
CA ASP A 376 -0.23 -53.16 -42.64
C ASP A 376 0.66 -53.65 -43.79
N LYS A 377 1.97 -53.39 -43.72
CA LYS A 377 2.95 -53.87 -44.72
C LYS A 377 3.05 -55.40 -44.79
N ALA A 378 2.89 -56.11 -43.68
CA ALA A 378 2.92 -57.56 -43.65
C ALA A 378 1.63 -58.18 -44.23
N LEU A 379 0.51 -57.46 -44.15
CA LEU A 379 -0.76 -57.83 -44.78
C LEU A 379 -0.75 -57.60 -46.29
N ASP A 380 -0.03 -56.58 -46.76
CA ASP A 380 0.14 -56.27 -48.19
C ASP A 380 1.11 -57.21 -48.93
N ALA A 381 1.84 -58.08 -48.21
CA ALA A 381 2.74 -59.06 -48.81
C ALA A 381 1.94 -60.23 -49.42
N ASP A 382 2.32 -60.70 -50.62
CA ASP A 382 1.62 -61.80 -51.31
C ASP A 382 2.52 -63.05 -51.46
N PRO A 383 2.21 -64.20 -50.80
CA PRO A 383 1.16 -64.39 -49.80
C PRO A 383 1.62 -63.91 -48.40
N PRO A 384 0.70 -63.42 -47.55
CA PRO A 384 1.05 -62.94 -46.22
C PRO A 384 1.41 -64.10 -45.29
N ILE A 385 2.51 -63.96 -44.57
CA ILE A 385 2.98 -64.99 -43.62
C ILE A 385 2.23 -64.82 -42.29
N LEU A 386 1.29 -65.73 -42.00
CA LEU A 386 0.43 -65.69 -40.81
C LEU A 386 1.22 -65.60 -39.49
N ALA A 387 2.37 -66.29 -39.41
CA ALA A 387 3.24 -66.25 -38.24
C ALA A 387 3.82 -64.84 -37.97
N ASP A 388 4.18 -64.12 -39.03
CA ASP A 388 4.76 -62.77 -38.93
C ASP A 388 3.69 -61.75 -38.53
N VAL A 389 2.50 -61.84 -39.12
CA VAL A 389 1.35 -60.99 -38.75
C VAL A 389 0.96 -61.21 -37.29
N THR A 390 0.88 -62.46 -36.83
CA THR A 390 0.55 -62.80 -35.43
C THR A 390 1.58 -62.23 -34.45
N LYS A 391 2.88 -62.34 -34.78
CA LYS A 391 3.96 -61.76 -34.00
C LYS A 391 3.89 -60.22 -33.94
N LEU A 392 3.63 -59.56 -35.07
CA LEU A 392 3.50 -58.11 -35.14
C LEU A 392 2.27 -57.61 -34.37
N MET A 393 1.13 -58.30 -34.44
CA MET A 393 -0.03 -57.98 -33.60
C MET A 393 0.27 -58.13 -32.11
N GLY A 394 1.04 -59.16 -31.71
CA GLY A 394 1.54 -59.30 -30.35
C GLY A 394 2.38 -58.09 -29.91
N ASN A 395 3.25 -57.59 -30.80
CA ASN A 395 4.03 -56.37 -30.54
C ASN A 395 3.15 -55.13 -30.41
N VAL A 396 2.10 -54.97 -31.24
CA VAL A 396 1.13 -53.87 -31.11
C VAL A 396 0.44 -53.93 -29.75
N ALA A 397 -0.05 -55.10 -29.34
CA ALA A 397 -0.67 -55.29 -28.03
C ALA A 397 0.27 -54.93 -26.88
N GLN A 398 1.53 -55.35 -26.95
CA GLN A 398 2.55 -54.99 -25.96
C GLN A 398 2.79 -53.46 -25.91
N LYS A 399 2.88 -52.79 -27.06
CA LYS A 399 3.06 -51.34 -27.12
C LYS A 399 1.85 -50.57 -26.61
N LEU A 400 0.64 -51.04 -26.89
CA LEU A 400 -0.60 -50.48 -26.32
C LEU A 400 -0.65 -50.61 -24.80
N GLN A 401 -0.18 -51.73 -24.23
CA GLN A 401 -0.07 -51.89 -22.77
C GLN A 401 0.95 -50.92 -22.16
N VAL A 402 2.08 -50.69 -22.82
CA VAL A 402 3.09 -49.70 -22.38
C VAL A 402 2.52 -48.28 -22.43
N LEU A 403 1.83 -47.92 -23.53
CA LEU A 403 1.15 -46.64 -23.67
C LEU A 403 0.12 -46.43 -22.56
N LYS A 404 -0.74 -47.42 -22.29
CA LYS A 404 -1.73 -47.37 -21.21
C LYS A 404 -1.06 -47.09 -19.87
N ARG A 405 -0.05 -47.88 -19.50
CA ARG A 405 0.69 -47.70 -18.23
C ARG A 405 1.32 -46.31 -18.13
N LYS A 406 1.96 -45.83 -19.21
CA LYS A 406 2.61 -44.50 -19.24
C LYS A 406 1.60 -43.35 -19.17
N ALA A 407 0.43 -43.51 -19.77
CA ALA A 407 -0.67 -42.56 -19.67
C ALA A 407 -1.23 -42.51 -18.23
N GLU A 408 -1.45 -43.67 -17.60
CA GLU A 408 -1.89 -43.74 -16.20
C GLU A 408 -0.89 -43.10 -15.23
N GLU A 409 0.42 -43.39 -15.39
CA GLU A 409 1.49 -42.74 -14.63
C GLU A 409 1.45 -41.21 -14.81
N SER A 410 1.32 -40.73 -16.04
CA SER A 410 1.29 -39.30 -16.36
C SER A 410 0.05 -38.58 -15.79
N ILE A 411 -1.12 -39.22 -15.87
CA ILE A 411 -2.38 -38.69 -15.33
C ILE A 411 -2.30 -38.60 -13.81
N ASN A 412 -1.78 -39.63 -13.13
CA ASN A 412 -1.62 -39.62 -11.68
C ASN A 412 -0.66 -38.53 -11.21
N ASP A 413 0.44 -38.33 -11.92
CA ASP A 413 1.39 -37.23 -11.70
C ASP A 413 0.69 -35.86 -11.79
N GLU A 414 -0.11 -35.61 -12.83
CA GLU A 414 -0.84 -34.35 -13.01
C GLU A 414 -1.93 -34.14 -11.94
N LEU A 415 -2.68 -35.20 -11.60
CA LEU A 415 -3.71 -35.17 -10.57
C LEU A 415 -3.13 -34.79 -9.20
N SER A 416 -1.98 -35.35 -8.84
CA SER A 416 -1.32 -35.06 -7.56
C SER A 416 -0.98 -33.56 -7.40
N VAL A 417 -0.44 -32.94 -8.46
CA VAL A 417 -0.10 -31.51 -8.46
C VAL A 417 -1.36 -30.65 -8.51
N THR A 418 -2.38 -31.07 -9.26
CA THR A 418 -3.67 -30.37 -9.30
C THR A 418 -4.35 -30.33 -7.94
N GLN A 419 -4.27 -31.42 -7.15
CA GLN A 419 -4.76 -31.46 -5.78
C GLN A 419 -4.01 -30.49 -4.85
N ILE A 420 -2.70 -30.29 -5.06
CA ILE A 420 -1.92 -29.27 -4.33
C ILE A 420 -2.41 -27.87 -4.70
N CYS A 421 -2.59 -27.58 -5.99
CA CYS A 421 -3.15 -26.31 -6.46
C CYS A 421 -4.52 -26.04 -5.82
N LYS A 422 -5.39 -27.05 -5.80
CA LYS A 422 -6.74 -26.96 -5.22
C LYS A 422 -6.69 -26.65 -3.72
N ARG A 423 -5.90 -27.39 -2.92
CA ARG A 423 -5.75 -27.15 -1.48
C ARG A 423 -5.25 -25.74 -1.16
N LYS A 424 -4.24 -25.27 -1.89
CA LYS A 424 -3.69 -23.91 -1.72
C LYS A 424 -4.73 -22.84 -2.08
N LEU A 425 -5.52 -23.08 -3.12
CA LEU A 425 -6.58 -22.16 -3.55
C LEU A 425 -7.76 -22.14 -2.57
N GLU A 426 -8.14 -23.27 -1.99
CA GLU A 426 -9.15 -23.37 -0.92
C GLU A 426 -8.71 -22.62 0.34
N HIS A 427 -7.46 -22.80 0.77
CA HIS A 427 -6.90 -22.02 1.88
C HIS A 427 -6.94 -20.51 1.64
N LEU A 428 -6.67 -20.04 0.42
CA LEU A 428 -6.76 -18.63 0.06
C LEU A 428 -8.22 -18.11 -0.03
N LYS A 429 -9.20 -19.00 -0.32
CA LYS A 429 -10.63 -18.65 -0.31
C LYS A 429 -11.20 -18.49 1.10
N GLY A 430 -10.60 -19.11 2.11
CA GLY A 430 -11.01 -19.01 3.53
C GLY A 430 -10.99 -17.60 4.13
N ILE A 431 -10.50 -16.60 3.38
CA ILE A 431 -10.49 -15.17 3.75
C ILE A 431 -11.88 -14.51 3.51
N MET A 432 -12.78 -15.17 2.77
CA MET A 432 -14.09 -14.60 2.47
C MET A 432 -15.04 -14.73 3.68
N PRO A 433 -15.67 -13.63 4.15
CA PRO A 433 -16.67 -13.72 5.20
C PRO A 433 -17.86 -14.57 4.74
N PRO A 434 -18.39 -15.47 5.59
CA PRO A 434 -19.63 -16.17 5.30
C PRO A 434 -20.76 -15.16 5.21
N ASN A 435 -21.71 -15.39 4.30
CA ASN A 435 -22.90 -14.54 4.10
C ASN A 435 -23.86 -14.53 5.31
N THR A 436 -23.58 -15.33 6.35
CA THR A 436 -24.43 -15.50 7.54
C THR A 436 -23.67 -15.13 8.80
N GLY A 437 -24.13 -14.07 9.46
CA GLY A 437 -23.46 -13.43 10.59
C GLY A 437 -23.29 -14.35 11.80
N THR A 438 -22.03 -14.56 12.18
CA THR A 438 -21.59 -14.88 13.55
C THR A 438 -20.17 -14.31 13.72
N GLY A 439 -20.05 -13.15 14.36
CA GLY A 439 -18.82 -12.35 14.39
C GLY A 439 -17.62 -13.01 15.11
N GLU A 440 -17.87 -13.83 16.14
CA GLU A 440 -16.80 -14.41 16.97
C GLU A 440 -16.14 -15.64 16.34
N LEU A 441 -16.94 -16.56 15.79
CA LEU A 441 -16.46 -17.75 15.04
C LEU A 441 -15.65 -17.35 13.81
N TRP A 442 -16.04 -16.25 13.16
CA TRP A 442 -15.33 -15.70 12.01
C TRP A 442 -13.96 -15.13 12.41
N GLN A 443 -13.88 -14.39 13.52
CA GLN A 443 -12.62 -13.82 14.02
C GLN A 443 -11.60 -14.92 14.36
N GLY A 444 -12.03 -16.00 15.03
CA GLY A 444 -11.18 -17.17 15.31
C GLY A 444 -10.65 -17.84 14.03
N SER A 445 -11.50 -17.98 13.02
CA SER A 445 -11.12 -18.54 11.71
C SER A 445 -10.10 -17.65 10.98
N VAL A 446 -10.28 -16.33 11.04
CA VAL A 446 -9.35 -15.34 10.47
C VAL A 446 -8.00 -15.37 11.19
N ASP A 447 -7.98 -15.48 12.51
CA ASP A 447 -6.74 -15.53 13.27
C ASP A 447 -5.98 -16.85 13.08
N GLN A 448 -6.69 -17.97 12.95
CA GLN A 448 -6.10 -19.24 12.52
C GLN A 448 -5.48 -19.12 11.12
N TRP A 449 -6.18 -18.49 10.18
CA TRP A 449 -5.66 -18.26 8.84
C TRP A 449 -4.40 -17.38 8.85
N LYS A 450 -4.36 -16.31 9.65
CA LYS A 450 -3.17 -15.45 9.82
C LYS A 450 -1.98 -16.23 10.37
N ARG A 451 -2.19 -17.13 11.33
CA ARG A 451 -1.13 -17.99 11.88
C ARG A 451 -0.55 -18.92 10.81
N ILE A 452 -1.42 -19.65 10.10
CA ILE A 452 -1.00 -20.53 8.99
C ILE A 452 -0.23 -19.74 7.93
N ARG A 453 -0.70 -18.55 7.59
CA ARG A 453 -0.01 -17.67 6.63
C ARG A 453 1.38 -17.29 7.13
N LEU A 454 1.51 -16.85 8.38
CA LEU A 454 2.79 -16.47 8.96
C LEU A 454 3.77 -17.65 8.94
N ASP A 455 3.34 -18.83 9.39
CA ASP A 455 4.17 -20.03 9.41
C ASP A 455 4.68 -20.36 8.00
N ARG A 456 3.80 -20.32 6.98
CA ARG A 456 4.20 -20.52 5.58
C ARG A 456 5.24 -19.51 5.10
N LEU A 457 5.07 -18.23 5.44
CA LEU A 457 6.01 -17.17 5.07
C LEU A 457 7.37 -17.35 5.75
N VAL A 458 7.38 -17.75 7.02
CA VAL A 458 8.60 -18.06 7.77
C VAL A 458 9.30 -19.28 7.20
N ILE A 459 8.57 -20.37 6.95
CA ILE A 459 9.10 -21.59 6.33
C ILE A 459 9.78 -21.26 4.99
N GLU A 460 9.11 -20.51 4.12
CA GLU A 460 9.72 -20.13 2.83
C GLU A 460 10.97 -19.25 3.02
N HIS A 461 10.97 -18.34 4.01
CA HIS A 461 12.16 -17.55 4.31
C HIS A 461 13.33 -18.41 4.81
N LEU A 462 13.08 -19.35 5.72
CA LEU A 462 14.08 -20.29 6.22
C LEU A 462 14.69 -21.11 5.09
N LEU A 463 13.87 -21.62 4.17
CA LEU A 463 14.33 -22.35 3.00
C LEU A 463 15.21 -21.50 2.08
N ARG A 464 14.90 -20.23 1.90
CA ARG A 464 15.72 -19.29 1.11
C ARG A 464 17.05 -18.94 1.78
N MET A 465 17.11 -19.03 3.10
CA MET A 465 18.32 -18.80 3.90
C MET A 465 19.17 -20.07 4.10
N GLY A 466 18.69 -21.23 3.65
CA GLY A 466 19.38 -22.52 3.77
C GLY A 466 19.08 -23.29 5.07
N TYR A 467 18.11 -22.84 5.87
CA TYR A 467 17.70 -23.52 7.12
C TYR A 467 16.61 -24.56 6.86
N TYR A 468 16.94 -25.60 6.10
CA TYR A 468 15.97 -26.59 5.62
C TYR A 468 15.39 -27.46 6.72
N GLU A 469 16.20 -27.92 7.66
CA GLU A 469 15.77 -28.79 8.77
C GLU A 469 14.78 -28.04 9.68
N THR A 470 15.09 -26.79 10.00
CA THR A 470 14.19 -25.93 10.79
C THR A 470 12.88 -25.64 10.06
N ALA A 471 12.94 -25.45 8.74
CA ALA A 471 11.76 -25.24 7.91
C ALA A 471 10.85 -26.48 7.86
N GLU A 472 11.41 -27.69 7.74
CA GLU A 472 10.66 -28.94 7.75
C GLU A 472 10.02 -29.21 9.13
N GLU A 473 10.76 -28.99 10.21
CA GLU A 473 10.26 -29.14 11.58
C GLU A 473 9.09 -28.19 11.87
N LEU A 474 9.20 -26.91 11.47
CA LEU A 474 8.11 -25.94 11.61
C LEU A 474 6.90 -26.34 10.75
N ALA A 475 7.12 -26.83 9.53
CA ALA A 475 6.06 -27.28 8.65
C ALA A 475 5.30 -28.49 9.22
N ALA A 476 6.00 -29.41 9.88
CA ALA A 476 5.44 -30.58 10.54
C ALA A 476 4.64 -30.20 11.80
N ARG A 477 5.22 -29.35 12.66
CA ARG A 477 4.55 -28.90 13.91
C ARG A 477 3.27 -28.11 13.65
N SER A 478 3.26 -27.26 12.62
CA SER A 478 2.10 -26.45 12.28
C SER A 478 1.12 -27.15 11.33
N ASP A 479 1.41 -28.38 10.88
CA ASP A 479 0.64 -29.12 9.86
C ASP A 479 0.39 -28.32 8.57
N VAL A 480 1.38 -27.52 8.16
CA VAL A 480 1.28 -26.66 6.96
C VAL A 480 2.12 -27.15 5.79
N ARG A 481 2.78 -28.31 5.90
CA ARG A 481 3.66 -28.87 4.86
C ARG A 481 3.00 -28.83 3.48
N HIS A 482 1.73 -29.25 3.40
CA HIS A 482 0.94 -29.30 2.17
C HIS A 482 0.63 -27.93 1.52
N LEU A 483 0.84 -26.82 2.25
CA LEU A 483 0.68 -25.45 1.78
C LEU A 483 2.01 -24.76 1.46
N THR A 484 3.14 -25.40 1.72
CA THR A 484 4.48 -24.82 1.49
C THR A 484 5.05 -25.24 0.12
N ASN A 485 6.30 -24.84 -0.16
CA ASN A 485 7.04 -25.19 -1.38
C ASN A 485 8.27 -26.07 -1.06
N LEU A 486 8.27 -26.80 0.06
CA LEU A 486 9.40 -27.56 0.59
C LEU A 486 10.10 -28.44 -0.46
N ASP A 487 9.34 -29.26 -1.19
CA ASP A 487 9.89 -30.23 -2.15
C ASP A 487 10.73 -29.55 -3.27
N ILE A 488 10.42 -28.30 -3.62
CA ILE A 488 11.19 -27.54 -4.63
C ILE A 488 12.49 -27.03 -4.06
N PHE A 489 12.46 -26.54 -2.83
CA PHE A 489 13.65 -26.08 -2.14
C PHE A 489 14.59 -27.23 -1.78
N GLN A 490 14.07 -28.42 -1.50
CA GLN A 490 14.87 -29.65 -1.34
C GLN A 490 15.61 -30.01 -2.63
N ASN A 491 14.93 -29.99 -3.79
CA ASN A 491 15.60 -30.19 -5.09
C ASN A 491 16.66 -29.10 -5.37
N SER A 492 16.41 -27.84 -4.97
CA SER A 492 17.39 -26.74 -5.08
C SER A 492 18.60 -27.00 -4.20
N ARG A 493 18.38 -27.44 -2.96
CA ARG A 493 19.43 -27.75 -1.97
C ARG A 493 20.43 -28.75 -2.54
N GLU A 494 19.95 -29.83 -3.13
CA GLU A 494 20.84 -30.85 -3.69
C GLU A 494 21.78 -30.30 -4.76
N VAL A 495 21.31 -29.36 -5.59
CA VAL A 495 22.12 -28.70 -6.62
C VAL A 495 23.10 -27.71 -5.99
N GLU A 496 22.66 -26.96 -4.97
CA GLU A 496 23.50 -26.03 -4.23
C GLU A 496 24.63 -26.75 -3.49
N ASP A 497 24.34 -27.90 -2.87
CA ASP A 497 25.31 -28.74 -2.16
C ASP A 497 26.32 -29.38 -3.14
N ASP A 498 25.89 -29.82 -4.33
CA ASP A 498 26.78 -30.35 -5.38
C ASP A 498 27.77 -29.27 -5.85
N LEU A 499 27.28 -28.05 -6.12
CA LEU A 499 28.12 -26.90 -6.48
C LEU A 499 29.05 -26.49 -5.35
N ALA A 500 28.58 -26.47 -4.09
CA ALA A 500 29.42 -26.16 -2.93
C ALA A 500 30.55 -27.19 -2.74
N ASN A 501 30.31 -28.44 -3.13
CA ASN A 501 31.30 -29.53 -3.14
C ASN A 501 32.14 -29.58 -4.43
N HIS A 502 32.20 -28.50 -5.21
CA HIS A 502 33.00 -28.39 -6.43
C HIS A 502 32.60 -29.36 -7.55
N SER A 503 31.33 -29.74 -7.63
CA SER A 503 30.76 -30.56 -8.71
C SER A 503 29.67 -29.79 -9.46
N THR A 504 29.67 -29.87 -10.80
CA THR A 504 28.65 -29.23 -11.66
C THR A 504 27.53 -30.17 -12.09
N THR A 505 27.62 -31.46 -11.72
CA THR A 505 26.84 -32.56 -12.30
C THR A 505 25.33 -32.33 -12.16
N LYS A 506 24.85 -32.05 -10.94
CA LYS A 506 23.43 -31.85 -10.68
C LYS A 506 22.92 -30.54 -11.28
N CYS A 507 23.73 -29.49 -11.27
CA CYS A 507 23.35 -28.21 -11.87
C CYS A 507 23.22 -28.30 -13.40
N VAL A 508 24.12 -29.06 -14.05
CA VAL A 508 24.03 -29.36 -15.49
C VAL A 508 22.77 -30.16 -15.82
N LEU A 509 22.45 -31.19 -15.03
CA LEU A 509 21.20 -31.94 -15.20
C LEU A 509 19.97 -31.04 -15.04
N TRP A 510 19.97 -30.17 -14.05
CA TRP A 510 18.93 -29.16 -13.87
C TRP A 510 18.82 -28.22 -15.08
N CYS A 511 19.94 -27.82 -15.70
CA CYS A 511 19.94 -27.01 -16.91
C CYS A 511 19.30 -27.74 -18.10
N ILE A 512 19.57 -29.05 -18.24
CA ILE A 512 18.99 -29.89 -19.29
C ILE A 512 17.47 -30.00 -19.10
N ASP A 513 17.02 -30.29 -17.88
CA ASP A 513 15.61 -30.45 -17.53
C ASP A 513 14.79 -29.18 -17.75
N ASN A 514 15.43 -28.02 -17.61
CA ASN A 514 14.78 -26.72 -17.72
C ASN A 514 15.17 -25.93 -18.99
N LYS A 515 15.88 -26.55 -19.95
CA LYS A 515 16.47 -25.93 -21.15
C LYS A 515 15.54 -25.00 -21.90
N SER A 516 14.27 -25.39 -22.09
CA SER A 516 13.31 -24.56 -22.83
C SER A 516 12.89 -23.30 -22.08
N LYS A 517 12.76 -23.35 -20.75
CA LYS A 517 12.44 -22.17 -19.94
C LYS A 517 13.68 -21.29 -19.74
N LEU A 518 14.85 -21.89 -19.50
CA LEU A 518 16.12 -21.19 -19.37
C LEU A 518 16.45 -20.34 -20.63
N ARG A 519 16.18 -20.88 -21.82
CA ARG A 519 16.28 -20.12 -23.07
C ARG A 519 15.31 -18.94 -23.13
N LYS A 520 14.07 -19.10 -22.66
CA LYS A 520 13.08 -18.01 -22.65
C LYS A 520 13.48 -16.86 -21.72
N ILE A 521 14.14 -17.14 -20.61
CA ILE A 521 14.61 -16.12 -19.66
C ILE A 521 16.05 -15.64 -19.96
N ASN A 522 16.63 -16.07 -21.09
CA ASN A 522 18.01 -15.77 -21.50
C ASN A 522 19.03 -16.03 -20.37
N SER A 523 18.92 -17.19 -19.71
CA SER A 523 19.83 -17.58 -18.64
C SER A 523 21.23 -17.91 -19.16
N THR A 524 22.26 -17.47 -18.43
CA THR A 524 23.67 -17.74 -18.75
C THR A 524 24.29 -18.82 -17.87
N ILE A 525 23.51 -19.43 -16.96
CA ILE A 525 24.05 -20.37 -15.95
C ILE A 525 24.72 -21.61 -16.58
N ASP A 526 24.15 -22.18 -17.65
CA ASP A 526 24.79 -23.32 -18.34
C ASP A 526 26.17 -22.91 -18.88
N PHE A 527 26.31 -21.73 -19.48
CA PHE A 527 27.60 -21.21 -19.92
C PHE A 527 28.58 -21.04 -18.74
N SER A 528 28.14 -20.44 -17.63
CA SER A 528 28.96 -20.27 -16.43
C SER A 528 29.48 -21.61 -15.89
N LEU A 529 28.67 -22.66 -15.92
CA LEU A 529 29.08 -24.02 -15.53
C LEU A 529 30.11 -24.60 -16.50
N ARG A 530 29.93 -24.42 -17.82
CA ARG A 530 30.93 -24.87 -18.82
C ARG A 530 32.26 -24.15 -18.67
N VAL A 531 32.23 -22.85 -18.36
CA VAL A 531 33.44 -22.09 -18.05
C VAL A 531 34.10 -22.63 -16.79
N GLN A 532 33.34 -22.99 -15.75
CA GLN A 532 33.91 -23.58 -14.54
C GLN A 532 34.57 -24.94 -14.80
N GLU A 533 33.88 -25.83 -15.52
CA GLU A 533 34.44 -27.13 -15.94
C GLU A 533 35.76 -26.96 -16.71
N PHE A 534 35.81 -25.99 -17.63
CA PHE A 534 37.03 -25.66 -18.36
C PHE A 534 38.15 -25.17 -17.43
N ILE A 535 37.84 -24.27 -16.50
CA ILE A 535 38.80 -23.74 -15.52
C ILE A 535 39.37 -24.87 -14.67
N GLU A 536 38.55 -25.81 -14.21
CA GLU A 536 39.05 -26.95 -13.42
C GLU A 536 39.93 -27.89 -14.24
N LEU A 537 39.65 -28.10 -15.53
CA LEU A 537 40.56 -28.86 -16.41
C LEU A 537 41.92 -28.16 -16.56
N VAL A 538 41.93 -26.82 -16.69
CA VAL A 538 43.18 -26.05 -16.72
C VAL A 538 43.91 -26.09 -15.38
N ARG A 539 43.18 -26.00 -14.25
CA ARG A 539 43.73 -26.09 -12.89
C ARG A 539 44.45 -27.42 -12.64
N HIS A 540 43.91 -28.53 -13.16
CA HIS A 540 44.55 -29.86 -13.09
C HIS A 540 45.60 -30.10 -14.18
N ASN A 541 46.00 -29.05 -14.91
CA ASN A 541 46.93 -29.09 -16.03
C ASN A 541 46.52 -30.04 -17.19
N GLN A 542 45.23 -30.36 -17.31
CA GLN A 542 44.65 -31.18 -18.37
C GLN A 542 44.28 -30.31 -19.59
N ARG A 543 45.25 -29.56 -20.13
CA ARG A 543 45.01 -28.53 -21.16
C ARG A 543 44.40 -29.07 -22.45
N PHE A 544 44.76 -30.29 -22.86
CA PHE A 544 44.19 -30.91 -24.06
C PHE A 544 42.70 -31.20 -23.91
N GLU A 545 42.29 -31.74 -22.77
CA GLU A 545 40.86 -31.98 -22.47
C GLU A 545 40.10 -30.66 -22.31
N ALA A 546 40.72 -29.62 -21.76
CA ALA A 546 40.13 -28.27 -21.70
C ALA A 546 39.81 -27.74 -23.11
N VAL A 547 40.72 -27.87 -24.08
CA VAL A 547 40.49 -27.48 -25.48
C VAL A 547 39.38 -28.31 -26.13
N LYS A 548 39.32 -29.61 -25.85
CA LYS A 548 38.25 -30.48 -26.34
C LYS A 548 36.89 -30.09 -25.76
N HIS A 549 36.85 -29.75 -24.47
CA HIS A 549 35.66 -29.25 -23.79
C HIS A 549 35.18 -27.92 -24.39
N SER A 550 36.07 -26.94 -24.55
CA SER A 550 35.71 -25.64 -25.12
C SER A 550 35.16 -25.75 -26.54
N ARG A 551 35.79 -26.58 -27.40
CA ARG A 551 35.30 -26.85 -28.77
C ARG A 551 33.91 -27.48 -28.79
N ARG A 552 33.55 -28.26 -27.77
CA ARG A 552 32.24 -28.91 -27.68
C ARG A 552 31.15 -27.95 -27.23
N TYR A 553 31.42 -27.07 -26.28
CA TYR A 553 30.38 -26.30 -25.59
C TYR A 553 30.36 -24.81 -25.90
N PHE A 554 31.51 -24.17 -26.12
CA PHE A 554 31.58 -22.71 -26.30
C PHE A 554 31.00 -22.18 -27.64
N PRO A 555 31.00 -22.93 -28.77
CA PRO A 555 30.40 -22.43 -30.02
C PRO A 555 28.94 -22.02 -29.90
N ALA A 556 28.18 -22.64 -28.98
CA ALA A 556 26.78 -22.28 -28.73
C ALA A 556 26.61 -20.86 -28.14
N TYR A 557 27.68 -20.28 -27.60
CA TYR A 557 27.70 -19.01 -26.87
C TYR A 557 28.54 -17.92 -27.54
N GLU A 558 29.15 -18.21 -28.69
CA GLU A 558 30.06 -17.30 -29.39
C GLU A 558 29.42 -15.93 -29.65
N LYS A 559 28.17 -15.89 -30.12
CA LYS A 559 27.47 -14.63 -30.45
C LYS A 559 27.20 -13.74 -29.23
N THR A 560 27.07 -14.32 -28.04
CA THR A 560 26.62 -13.61 -26.84
C THR A 560 27.71 -13.40 -25.80
N GLN A 561 28.72 -14.27 -25.76
CA GLN A 561 29.74 -14.33 -24.70
C GLN A 561 31.18 -14.35 -25.22
N LEU A 562 31.44 -13.91 -26.46
CA LEU A 562 32.76 -13.96 -27.09
C LEU A 562 33.89 -13.41 -26.21
N ASN A 563 33.66 -12.25 -25.57
CA ASN A 563 34.66 -11.60 -24.72
C ASN A 563 35.08 -12.49 -23.54
N GLU A 564 34.12 -13.15 -22.87
CA GLU A 564 34.45 -14.06 -21.77
C GLU A 564 35.14 -15.33 -22.29
N ILE A 565 34.72 -15.86 -23.44
CA ILE A 565 35.39 -16.98 -24.11
C ILE A 565 36.86 -16.65 -24.39
N CYS A 566 37.17 -15.48 -24.96
CA CYS A 566 38.53 -15.05 -25.22
C CYS A 566 39.39 -14.99 -23.94
N HIS A 567 38.85 -14.40 -22.86
CA HIS A 567 39.56 -14.34 -21.59
C HIS A 567 39.82 -15.73 -21.00
N VAL A 568 38.82 -16.61 -20.98
CA VAL A 568 38.94 -17.96 -20.44
C VAL A 568 39.91 -18.80 -21.27
N MET A 569 39.88 -18.69 -22.59
CA MET A 569 40.82 -19.40 -23.47
C MET A 569 42.28 -18.97 -23.25
N SER A 570 42.53 -17.72 -22.88
CA SER A 570 43.89 -17.27 -22.57
C SER A 570 44.50 -17.91 -21.31
N LEU A 571 43.69 -18.52 -20.44
CA LEU A 571 44.19 -19.32 -19.30
C LEU A 571 45.05 -20.51 -19.76
N LEU A 572 44.89 -20.98 -21.01
CA LEU A 572 45.73 -22.03 -21.58
C LEU A 572 47.19 -21.61 -21.80
N ALA A 573 47.49 -20.30 -21.80
CA ALA A 573 48.84 -19.79 -21.98
C ALA A 573 49.61 -19.66 -20.64
N TYR A 574 48.90 -19.65 -19.51
CA TYR A 574 49.49 -19.38 -18.19
C TYR A 574 49.53 -20.63 -17.31
N PRO A 575 50.49 -20.73 -16.37
CA PRO A 575 50.48 -21.79 -15.36
C PRO A 575 49.36 -21.56 -14.33
N ALA A 576 48.93 -22.62 -13.64
CA ALA A 576 47.76 -22.60 -12.76
C ALA A 576 47.95 -21.73 -11.50
N ASP A 577 49.20 -21.43 -11.14
CA ASP A 577 49.66 -20.59 -10.04
C ASP A 577 50.00 -19.15 -10.47
N THR A 578 49.48 -18.69 -11.63
CA THR A 578 49.75 -17.34 -12.12
C THR A 578 49.31 -16.25 -11.14
N GLU A 579 50.24 -15.36 -10.78
CA GLU A 579 49.97 -14.20 -9.91
C GLU A 579 49.39 -13.00 -10.66
N MET A 580 49.15 -13.13 -11.97
CA MET A 580 48.54 -12.04 -12.74
C MET A 580 47.08 -11.81 -12.34
N GLU A 581 46.83 -10.60 -11.85
CA GLU A 581 45.56 -10.17 -11.23
C GLU A 581 44.33 -10.39 -12.14
N HIS A 582 44.50 -10.20 -13.45
CA HIS A 582 43.42 -10.42 -14.43
C HIS A 582 42.94 -11.88 -14.50
N TYR A 583 43.84 -12.85 -14.28
CA TYR A 583 43.58 -14.28 -14.36
C TYR A 583 43.27 -14.92 -13.01
N LYS A 584 43.80 -14.33 -11.93
CA LYS A 584 43.54 -14.72 -10.54
C LYS A 584 42.05 -14.83 -10.22
N LYS A 585 41.22 -13.92 -10.76
CA LYS A 585 39.76 -13.94 -10.56
C LYS A 585 39.06 -15.20 -11.11
N TYR A 586 39.60 -15.84 -12.15
CA TYR A 586 39.02 -17.05 -12.73
C TYR A 586 39.42 -18.30 -11.92
N MET A 587 40.62 -18.28 -11.34
CA MET A 587 41.15 -19.37 -10.51
C MET A 587 40.73 -19.27 -9.03
N ASP A 588 40.12 -18.16 -8.61
CA ASP A 588 39.64 -17.96 -7.23
C ASP A 588 38.54 -18.98 -6.86
N PRO A 589 38.72 -19.77 -5.77
CA PRO A 589 37.70 -20.72 -5.31
C PRO A 589 36.35 -20.07 -4.96
N LYS A 590 36.31 -18.77 -4.64
CA LYS A 590 35.05 -18.03 -4.41
C LYS A 590 34.10 -18.05 -5.62
N ARG A 591 34.59 -18.39 -6.81
CA ARG A 591 33.75 -18.57 -8.00
C ARG A 591 32.69 -19.66 -7.80
N TRP A 592 32.97 -20.70 -7.00
CA TRP A 592 31.99 -21.73 -6.67
C TRP A 592 30.85 -21.19 -5.80
N GLN A 593 31.14 -20.35 -4.81
CA GLN A 593 30.11 -19.65 -4.04
C GLN A 593 29.26 -18.74 -4.92
N LYS A 594 29.89 -18.07 -5.90
CA LYS A 594 29.16 -17.28 -6.91
C LYS A 594 28.25 -18.16 -7.77
N LEU A 595 28.69 -19.33 -8.20
CA LEU A 595 27.85 -20.27 -8.97
C LEU A 595 26.64 -20.75 -8.18
N VAL A 596 26.80 -21.01 -6.87
CA VAL A 596 25.67 -21.34 -5.98
C VAL A 596 24.65 -20.19 -5.95
N LEU A 597 25.12 -18.94 -5.82
CA LEU A 597 24.25 -17.76 -5.83
C LEU A 597 23.58 -17.53 -7.19
N ASP A 598 24.34 -17.67 -8.29
CA ASP A 598 23.83 -17.53 -9.65
C ASP A 598 22.77 -18.60 -9.94
N PHE A 599 23.01 -19.86 -9.55
CA PHE A 599 22.01 -20.94 -9.63
C PHE A 599 20.76 -20.59 -8.83
N ARG A 600 20.90 -20.16 -7.57
CA ARG A 600 19.77 -19.81 -6.71
C ARG A 600 18.91 -18.70 -7.34
N HIS A 601 19.56 -17.67 -7.88
CA HIS A 601 18.88 -16.59 -8.58
C HIS A 601 18.13 -17.07 -9.83
N GLU A 602 18.77 -17.91 -10.66
CA GLU A 602 18.14 -18.46 -11.85
C GLU A 602 17.00 -19.44 -11.52
N ASN A 603 17.12 -20.20 -10.44
CA ASN A 603 16.06 -21.05 -9.92
C ASN A 603 14.84 -20.23 -9.48
N TYR A 604 15.05 -19.10 -8.79
CA TYR A 604 13.95 -18.19 -8.45
C TYR A 604 13.31 -17.56 -9.68
N ARG A 605 14.11 -17.13 -10.66
CA ARG A 605 13.58 -16.60 -11.94
C ARG A 605 12.74 -17.63 -12.69
N LEU A 606 13.15 -18.90 -12.68
CA LEU A 606 12.40 -20.00 -13.31
C LEU A 606 10.96 -20.11 -12.77
N PHE A 607 10.78 -19.90 -11.46
CA PHE A 607 9.48 -19.92 -10.78
C PHE A 607 8.83 -18.55 -10.62
N GLN A 608 9.43 -17.49 -11.19
CA GLN A 608 8.99 -16.09 -11.04
C GLN A 608 8.89 -15.64 -9.57
N LEU A 609 9.83 -16.11 -8.77
CA LEU A 609 9.98 -15.73 -7.38
C LEU A 609 10.91 -14.52 -7.26
N SER A 610 10.60 -13.61 -6.34
CA SER A 610 11.52 -12.53 -5.94
C SER A 610 12.76 -13.12 -5.26
N SER A 611 13.90 -12.43 -5.37
CA SER A 611 15.11 -12.74 -4.58
C SER A 611 14.92 -12.42 -3.09
N THR A 612 14.05 -11.46 -2.78
CA THR A 612 13.66 -11.12 -1.40
C THR A 612 12.42 -11.93 -1.02
N SER A 613 12.44 -12.56 0.16
CA SER A 613 11.25 -13.27 0.65
C SER A 613 10.12 -12.30 0.98
N VAL A 614 8.87 -12.75 0.78
CA VAL A 614 7.68 -11.98 1.16
C VAL A 614 7.68 -11.67 2.67
N PHE A 615 8.17 -12.61 3.49
CA PHE A 615 8.39 -12.39 4.92
C PHE A 615 9.31 -11.19 5.18
N SER A 616 10.49 -11.16 4.57
CA SER A 616 11.45 -10.06 4.75
C SER A 616 10.87 -8.73 4.30
N ALA A 617 10.19 -8.71 3.15
CA ALA A 617 9.54 -7.50 2.66
C ALA A 617 8.43 -7.00 3.60
N ALA A 618 7.60 -7.91 4.12
CA ALA A 618 6.52 -7.58 5.05
C ALA A 618 7.05 -7.07 6.40
N VAL A 619 8.08 -7.72 6.95
CA VAL A 619 8.75 -7.29 8.18
C VAL A 619 9.39 -5.92 7.98
N GLN A 620 10.14 -5.70 6.91
CA GLN A 620 10.75 -4.40 6.62
C GLN A 620 9.70 -3.30 6.42
N ALA A 621 8.61 -3.57 5.70
CA ALA A 621 7.52 -2.62 5.53
C ALA A 621 6.85 -2.28 6.88
N GLY A 622 6.59 -3.29 7.72
CA GLY A 622 6.03 -3.10 9.06
C GLY A 622 6.97 -2.31 9.98
N LEU A 623 8.27 -2.64 9.97
CA LEU A 623 9.27 -1.88 10.72
C LEU A 623 9.35 -0.44 10.24
N SER A 624 9.38 -0.20 8.93
CA SER A 624 9.38 1.16 8.35
C SER A 624 8.12 1.95 8.74
N ALA A 625 6.96 1.29 8.80
CA ALA A 625 5.71 1.89 9.26
C ALA A 625 5.75 2.32 10.73
N LEU A 626 6.39 1.52 11.59
CA LEU A 626 6.49 1.75 13.03
C LEU A 626 7.73 2.56 13.46
N LYS A 627 8.72 2.69 12.57
CA LYS A 627 10.02 3.30 12.87
C LYS A 627 9.84 4.79 13.12
N THR A 628 10.38 5.25 14.25
CA THR A 628 10.46 6.67 14.60
C THR A 628 11.90 7.05 14.96
N PRO A 629 12.31 8.32 14.87
CA PRO A 629 13.65 8.75 15.28
C PRO A 629 13.97 8.38 16.74
N HIS A 630 12.95 8.38 17.61
CA HIS A 630 13.06 8.03 19.03
C HIS A 630 13.48 6.57 19.29
N CYS A 631 13.29 5.67 18.32
CA CYS A 631 13.70 4.27 18.47
C CYS A 631 15.22 4.06 18.59
N TYR A 632 16.02 5.08 18.26
CA TYR A 632 17.49 5.04 18.32
C TYR A 632 18.08 5.85 19.49
N THR A 633 17.23 6.50 20.28
CA THR A 633 17.65 7.26 21.46
C THR A 633 17.58 6.37 22.70
N GLN A 634 18.67 6.26 23.46
CA GLN A 634 18.75 5.36 24.64
C GLN A 634 17.66 5.60 25.68
N THR A 635 17.21 6.84 25.87
CA THR A 635 16.19 7.22 26.87
C THR A 635 14.74 7.07 26.40
N CYS A 636 14.52 6.90 25.09
CA CYS A 636 13.18 6.90 24.47
C CYS A 636 12.77 5.54 23.90
N ARG A 637 13.60 4.49 24.09
CA ARG A 637 13.23 3.12 23.70
C ARG A 637 12.01 2.65 24.51
N ASN A 638 11.06 2.06 23.80
CA ASN A 638 9.84 1.51 24.41
C ASN A 638 9.92 -0.03 24.39
N LEU A 639 9.75 -0.67 25.54
CA LEU A 639 9.76 -2.13 25.72
C LEU A 639 8.78 -2.85 24.79
N ASN A 640 7.62 -2.25 24.55
CA ASN A 640 6.54 -2.81 23.74
C ASN A 640 6.62 -2.39 22.26
N CYS A 641 7.62 -1.59 21.86
CA CYS A 641 7.80 -1.21 20.46
C CYS A 641 8.63 -2.27 19.72
N PRO A 642 8.09 -2.90 18.67
CA PRO A 642 8.85 -3.90 17.90
C PRO A 642 10.15 -3.34 17.32
N VAL A 643 10.17 -2.07 16.90
CA VAL A 643 11.38 -1.43 16.33
C VAL A 643 12.45 -1.16 17.41
N CYS A 644 12.05 -1.06 18.69
CA CYS A 644 12.99 -0.85 19.79
C CYS A 644 13.59 -2.16 20.32
N GLN A 645 13.20 -3.33 19.83
CA GLN A 645 13.90 -4.59 20.12
C GLN A 645 15.24 -4.61 19.38
N ASP A 646 16.33 -5.04 20.02
CA ASP A 646 17.69 -4.91 19.48
C ASP A 646 17.86 -5.52 18.08
N ASP A 647 17.34 -6.73 17.85
CA ASP A 647 17.46 -7.43 16.56
C ASP A 647 16.68 -6.72 15.44
N LEU A 648 15.45 -6.28 15.74
CA LEU A 648 14.60 -5.57 14.79
C LEU A 648 15.08 -4.13 14.55
N ASN A 649 15.68 -3.50 15.56
CA ASN A 649 16.24 -2.15 15.48
C ASN A 649 17.38 -2.09 14.46
N ARG A 650 18.26 -3.10 14.48
CA ARG A 650 19.36 -3.26 13.51
C ARG A 650 18.85 -3.39 12.07
N ILE A 651 17.79 -4.18 11.87
CA ILE A 651 17.14 -4.32 10.56
C ILE A 651 16.50 -3.00 10.13
N ALA A 652 15.82 -2.32 11.05
CA ALA A 652 15.12 -1.07 10.78
C ALA A 652 16.07 0.11 10.47
N LEU A 653 17.34 0.05 10.88
CA LEU A 653 18.29 1.17 10.80
C LEU A 653 18.36 1.81 9.41
N LYS A 654 18.43 0.99 8.35
CA LYS A 654 18.54 1.45 6.95
C LYS A 654 17.19 1.68 6.26
N LEU A 655 16.07 1.43 6.94
CA LEU A 655 14.73 1.58 6.36
C LEU A 655 14.24 3.04 6.43
N PRO A 656 13.38 3.49 5.51
CA PRO A 656 12.82 4.84 5.56
C PRO A 656 11.86 5.00 6.75
N TYR A 657 11.65 6.25 7.17
CA TYR A 657 10.60 6.62 8.12
C TYR A 657 9.27 6.76 7.38
N SER A 658 8.18 6.30 8.01
CA SER A 658 6.84 6.56 7.49
C SER A 658 6.44 8.02 7.69
N HIS A 659 5.64 8.56 6.76
CA HIS A 659 5.04 9.87 6.94
C HIS A 659 3.82 9.74 7.86
N CYS A 660 3.97 10.09 9.14
CA CYS A 660 2.87 10.07 10.10
C CYS A 660 2.07 11.38 10.02
N VAL A 661 0.78 11.27 9.63
CA VAL A 661 -0.16 12.39 9.63
C VAL A 661 -0.77 12.61 11.03
N GLN A 662 -0.82 11.56 11.86
CA GLN A 662 -1.35 11.60 13.22
C GLN A 662 -0.46 10.80 14.18
N SER A 663 -0.04 11.42 15.27
CA SER A 663 0.70 10.78 16.37
C SER A 663 -0.26 10.27 17.44
N ARG A 664 0.06 9.13 18.05
CA ARG A 664 -0.67 8.58 19.20
C ARG A 664 0.32 8.23 20.30
N LEU A 665 0.03 8.61 21.53
CA LEU A 665 0.83 8.16 22.66
C LEU A 665 0.39 6.77 23.11
N ILE A 666 1.37 5.93 23.42
CA ILE A 666 1.18 4.57 23.91
C ILE A 666 1.80 4.47 25.28
N CYS A 667 1.05 3.92 26.25
CA CYS A 667 1.55 3.64 27.58
C CYS A 667 2.72 2.65 27.52
N ARG A 668 3.85 2.98 28.16
CA ARG A 668 5.05 2.12 28.17
C ARG A 668 4.88 0.82 28.95
N VAL A 669 3.94 0.77 29.90
CA VAL A 669 3.68 -0.42 30.73
C VAL A 669 2.61 -1.29 30.07
N THR A 670 1.40 -0.76 29.87
CA THR A 670 0.26 -1.55 29.35
C THR A 670 0.29 -1.74 27.84
N GLY A 671 1.08 -0.94 27.08
CA GLY A 671 1.09 -1.00 25.62
C GLY A 671 -0.19 -0.47 24.95
N LEU A 672 -1.16 0.03 25.74
CA LEU A 672 -2.41 0.59 25.24
C LEU A 672 -2.26 2.08 24.90
N PRO A 673 -3.06 2.60 23.95
CA PRO A 673 -3.11 4.04 23.68
C PRO A 673 -3.45 4.83 24.94
N LEU A 674 -2.83 5.98 25.10
CA LEU A 674 -3.25 6.98 26.07
C LEU A 674 -4.37 7.79 25.43
N ASN A 675 -5.57 7.70 26.00
CA ASN A 675 -6.80 8.31 25.48
C ASN A 675 -7.80 8.56 26.62
N GLU A 676 -9.04 8.91 26.29
CA GLU A 676 -10.12 9.15 27.24
C GLU A 676 -10.39 7.97 28.18
N HIS A 677 -10.11 6.74 27.76
CA HIS A 677 -10.33 5.50 28.51
C HIS A 677 -9.07 5.01 29.26
N ASN A 678 -7.89 5.51 28.91
CA ASN A 678 -6.62 5.20 29.57
C ASN A 678 -5.80 6.48 29.70
N GLN A 679 -6.18 7.30 30.68
CA GLN A 679 -5.72 8.68 30.77
C GLN A 679 -4.21 8.76 31.06
N PRO A 680 -3.46 9.71 30.49
CA PRO A 680 -2.06 9.93 30.84
C PRO A 680 -1.95 10.43 32.29
N MET A 681 -1.12 9.78 33.10
CA MET A 681 -0.89 10.06 34.52
C MET A 681 0.61 10.19 34.78
N MET A 682 1.05 11.28 35.40
CA MET A 682 2.44 11.60 35.68
C MET A 682 2.81 11.33 37.13
N LEU A 683 3.91 10.61 37.33
CA LEU A 683 4.55 10.42 38.63
C LEU A 683 5.38 11.65 39.02
N PRO A 684 5.73 11.83 40.32
CA PRO A 684 6.52 12.98 40.79
C PRO A 684 7.89 13.16 40.12
N ASN A 685 8.44 12.13 39.48
CA ASN A 685 9.68 12.22 38.70
C ASN A 685 9.46 12.59 37.21
N GLY A 686 8.26 13.04 36.84
CA GLY A 686 7.93 13.47 35.48
C GLY A 686 7.66 12.34 34.48
N GLN A 687 7.68 11.07 34.90
CA GLN A 687 7.38 9.93 34.02
C GLN A 687 5.87 9.74 33.86
N ILE A 688 5.40 9.59 32.61
CA ILE A 688 3.99 9.49 32.26
C ILE A 688 3.63 8.04 31.91
N PHE A 689 2.55 7.54 32.51
CA PHE A 689 1.96 6.23 32.28
C PHE A 689 0.46 6.34 32.06
N GLY A 690 -0.19 5.30 31.56
CA GLY A 690 -1.65 5.27 31.51
C GLY A 690 -2.25 5.04 32.89
N GLN A 691 -3.44 5.54 33.14
CA GLN A 691 -4.18 5.29 34.38
C GLN A 691 -4.32 3.79 34.64
N MET A 692 -4.53 2.99 33.60
CA MET A 692 -4.59 1.53 33.70
C MET A 692 -3.26 0.89 34.12
N ALA A 693 -2.13 1.56 33.88
CA ALA A 693 -0.82 1.05 34.30
C ALA A 693 -0.54 1.29 35.79
N LEU A 694 -1.24 2.23 36.43
CA LEU A 694 -0.99 2.58 37.83
C LEU A 694 -1.25 1.40 38.74
N THR A 695 -2.28 0.59 38.45
CA THR A 695 -2.55 -0.64 39.20
C THR A 695 -1.40 -1.65 39.11
N ASP A 696 -0.71 -1.72 37.96
CA ASP A 696 0.36 -2.69 37.74
C ASP A 696 1.68 -2.28 38.41
N ILE A 697 1.90 -0.97 38.60
CA ILE A 697 3.14 -0.42 39.19
C ILE A 697 2.99 -0.03 40.67
N THR A 698 1.77 -0.12 41.21
CA THR A 698 1.46 0.11 42.62
C THR A 698 1.43 -1.23 43.36
N LYS A 699 2.18 -1.34 44.45
CA LYS A 699 2.15 -2.51 45.32
C LYS A 699 0.98 -2.44 46.31
N ASP A 700 0.66 -3.57 46.92
CA ASP A 700 -0.44 -3.71 47.91
C ASP A 700 -0.30 -2.75 49.12
N ASP A 701 0.91 -2.29 49.41
CA ASP A 701 1.23 -1.33 50.47
C ASP A 701 1.05 0.15 50.06
N GLY A 702 0.55 0.42 48.85
CA GLY A 702 0.38 1.77 48.29
C GLY A 702 1.67 2.39 47.74
N THR A 703 2.79 1.65 47.74
CA THR A 703 4.06 2.11 47.18
C THR A 703 4.06 1.97 45.66
N VAL A 704 4.29 3.08 44.94
CA VAL A 704 4.45 3.08 43.49
C VAL A 704 5.92 3.01 43.14
N THR A 705 6.32 2.03 42.33
CA THR A 705 7.70 1.95 41.82
C THR A 705 7.72 2.33 40.34
N CYS A 706 8.43 3.40 39.99
CA CYS A 706 8.55 3.80 38.59
C CYS A 706 9.37 2.76 37.80
N PRO A 707 8.83 2.13 36.76
CA PRO A 707 9.53 1.08 36.01
C PRO A 707 10.68 1.60 35.14
N VAL A 708 10.79 2.93 34.94
CA VAL A 708 11.84 3.55 34.12
C VAL A 708 13.05 3.94 34.96
N THR A 709 12.82 4.58 36.10
CA THR A 709 13.88 5.16 36.95
C THR A 709 14.13 4.34 38.22
N ASN A 710 13.33 3.29 38.47
CA ASN A 710 13.32 2.51 39.71
C ASN A 710 13.09 3.34 40.98
N THR A 711 12.63 4.59 40.86
CA THR A 711 12.30 5.44 42.01
C THR A 711 11.03 4.93 42.68
N LYS A 712 11.07 4.82 44.01
CA LYS A 712 9.91 4.40 44.83
C LYS A 712 9.25 5.62 45.44
N PHE A 713 7.93 5.67 45.40
CA PHE A 713 7.12 6.70 46.03
C PHE A 713 6.10 6.07 46.96
N SER A 714 6.05 6.54 48.20
CA SER A 714 4.99 6.20 49.15
C SER A 714 3.90 7.26 49.04
N ASN A 715 2.69 6.87 48.63
CA ASN A 715 1.57 7.78 48.35
C ASN A 715 1.93 8.97 47.43
N PRO A 716 2.43 8.74 46.21
CA PRO A 716 2.74 9.82 45.28
C PRO A 716 1.51 10.64 44.92
N LYS A 717 1.67 11.95 44.80
CA LYS A 717 0.72 12.80 44.06
C LYS A 717 0.85 12.48 42.57
N ILE A 718 -0.14 11.80 42.01
CA ILE A 718 -0.18 11.44 40.59
C ILE A 718 -1.08 12.44 39.87
N GLU A 719 -0.52 13.16 38.92
CA GLU A 719 -1.23 14.22 38.20
C GLU A 719 -1.66 13.75 36.82
N LYS A 720 -2.90 14.03 36.43
CA LYS A 720 -3.37 13.76 35.07
C LYS A 720 -2.67 14.71 34.10
N VAL A 721 -2.09 14.16 33.04
CA VAL A 721 -1.47 14.95 31.98
C VAL A 721 -2.42 15.00 30.79
N PHE A 722 -2.65 16.21 30.29
CA PHE A 722 -3.33 16.42 29.03
C PHE A 722 -2.29 16.40 27.93
N VAL A 723 -2.34 15.35 27.11
CA VAL A 723 -1.38 15.15 26.03
C VAL A 723 -1.90 15.86 24.82
N MET A 724 -1.07 16.80 24.35
CA MET A 724 -1.40 17.86 23.43
C MET A 724 -0.66 17.77 22.08
#